data_AF-A0A2S5A895-F1
#
_entry.id   AF-A0A2S5A895-F1
#
_cell.length_a   1.000
_cell.length_b   1.000
_cell.length_c   1.000
_cell.angle_alpha   90.00
_cell.angle_beta   90.00
_cell.angle_gamma   90.00
#
_symmetry.space_group_name_H-M   'P 1'
#
loop_
_entity.id
_entity.type
_entity.pdbx_description
1 polymer ?
#
loop_
_entity_poly.entity_id
_entity_poly.type
_entity_poly.pdbx_seq_one_letter_code
_entity_poly.pdbx_strand_id
1 'polypeptide(L)'
;MKIKLRIIVFAVLFLFFNTTMLLAQKHQVSNNKDLIFNGKHIIYKGNKIELGPKSFYIDGQLSNEEAAKHPYVYNSINEASKHLTNGTEASPMVLYIAPWVYWIDNPNDPEIRVPKTIGGTPFGLEINCEWLRFQGLSDNAQDVVLACNRGQTIGSKGNFTMLNIKGEGISSENITFGNYCNIDLIYPLNPKLNREKRSSAIVQGQLIFSNGDKVFARNTCFVSRLNLGPFWGSKRTLFDRCHFESTDDALNGTAVYLNCSFDFYSSKPFGHTSGTGAIFLNCDIQSFTRERQYFVKGSGPVAAIDTRFTAQNLDYIGWREIPDTEARYYQYNISLNAKPIGLGKDFPNITVDLTGKELLNAYRFEFNNATVYNTYNLMRGNDNWDPMGIKSIVEKAEKESGKNYSSIPTLLKIKPSRETLETGKDSVTLEATVNRFGNYELKDQKVVWKIAPEYQSLVKLEVNEDGKCVVIPINKGNETKEVIITASTESGLEAASVFQIAPAFMAPPTFTTLPRINKTTDGKLLLNYALDMTFEDESLVNWYRCRDVKGSHPIEIAVSRNNKPLKTYDLSSGDIGYYIMASISPKHLRCQAGTPKTVVFKDRISKKDIKESTILVPNFENMSAKFQPEILPGFWTLDSFAPADTNDQNWVADNSISPWFYGKGENGAANDVGFIQASKGARMRYTPVGNSFGDMKISFTAVPAKTAGQGFSSARSQYMDIGIKMDTKKINGYALRIIRTTKFSDAVDFILMKYENGVVIPISKSVTTSCYRPNCVITIEVKNKKISIQAKNTLDYFAENYPAEVMKTVNLEAEIIPNTFGGISFQHTGTIGSGATLIKDLQIEWKP
;
A
#
# COMPACT_ATOMS: atom_id res chain seq x y z
N MET A 1 21.43 63.64 -68.91
CA MET A 1 20.18 62.88 -68.66
C MET A 1 20.39 61.36 -68.45
N LYS A 2 21.59 60.87 -68.08
CA LYS A 2 21.88 59.41 -67.91
C LYS A 2 22.22 58.97 -66.48
N ILE A 3 22.28 59.89 -65.51
CA ILE A 3 22.68 59.58 -64.12
C ILE A 3 21.47 59.46 -63.18
N LYS A 4 20.35 60.16 -63.45
CA LYS A 4 19.12 60.06 -62.63
C LYS A 4 18.36 58.74 -62.78
N LEU A 5 18.53 58.00 -63.87
CA LEU A 5 17.81 56.72 -64.09
C LEU A 5 18.48 55.53 -63.37
N ARG A 6 19.80 55.57 -63.14
CA ARG A 6 20.53 54.48 -62.46
C ARG A 6 20.31 54.46 -60.94
N ILE A 7 20.07 55.61 -60.32
CA ILE A 7 19.83 55.72 -58.88
C ILE A 7 18.41 55.24 -58.53
N ILE A 8 17.42 55.48 -59.39
CA ILE A 8 16.05 55.01 -59.19
C ILE A 8 15.96 53.48 -59.37
N VAL A 9 16.68 52.91 -60.34
CA VAL A 9 16.72 51.44 -60.54
C VAL A 9 17.41 50.73 -59.37
N PHE A 10 18.47 51.30 -58.80
CA PHE A 10 19.11 50.73 -57.61
C PHE A 10 18.27 50.87 -56.34
N ALA A 11 17.54 51.97 -56.16
CA ALA A 11 16.63 52.14 -55.02
C ALA A 11 15.43 51.19 -55.10
N VAL A 12 14.86 50.97 -56.30
CA VAL A 12 13.75 50.03 -56.50
C VAL A 12 14.20 48.58 -56.37
N LEU A 13 15.41 48.21 -56.84
CA LEU A 13 15.98 46.88 -56.60
C LEU A 13 16.33 46.64 -55.12
N PHE A 14 16.83 47.66 -54.41
CA PHE A 14 17.11 47.54 -52.97
C PHE A 14 15.83 47.48 -52.13
N LEU A 15 14.74 48.12 -52.58
CA LEU A 15 13.40 47.98 -51.98
C LEU A 15 12.75 46.62 -52.33
N PHE A 16 12.97 46.06 -53.54
CA PHE A 16 12.49 44.72 -53.90
C PHE A 16 13.28 43.58 -53.22
N PHE A 17 14.58 43.78 -52.95
CA PHE A 17 15.40 42.83 -52.19
C PHE A 17 15.20 42.94 -50.66
N ASN A 18 14.80 44.09 -50.12
CA ASN A 18 14.46 44.21 -48.69
C ASN A 18 12.98 43.91 -48.36
N THR A 19 12.07 43.92 -49.33
CA THR A 19 10.67 43.51 -49.11
C THR A 19 10.43 42.01 -49.27
N THR A 20 11.44 41.24 -49.69
CA THR A 20 11.40 39.77 -49.70
C THR A 20 11.99 39.12 -48.46
N MET A 21 12.49 39.91 -47.49
CA MET A 21 13.05 39.41 -46.21
C MET A 21 12.15 39.66 -44.98
N LEU A 22 10.85 39.89 -45.21
CA LEU A 22 9.83 40.05 -44.17
C LEU A 22 8.58 39.20 -44.47
N LEU A 23 8.76 38.05 -45.12
CA LEU A 23 7.79 36.96 -45.01
C LEU A 23 8.16 36.22 -43.72
N ALA A 24 7.32 36.35 -42.69
CA ALA A 24 7.37 35.45 -41.54
C ALA A 24 7.45 34.02 -42.08
N GLN A 25 8.58 33.35 -41.86
CA GLN A 25 8.77 31.96 -42.29
C GLN A 25 7.63 31.15 -41.64
N LYS A 26 6.70 30.71 -42.47
CA LYS A 26 5.65 29.77 -42.06
C LYS A 26 6.36 28.49 -41.64
N HIS A 27 6.45 28.24 -40.34
CA HIS A 27 6.92 26.97 -39.85
C HIS A 27 5.73 26.01 -39.85
N GLN A 28 5.74 25.09 -40.82
CA GLN A 28 4.81 23.97 -40.83
C GLN A 28 5.40 22.86 -39.98
N VAL A 29 4.69 22.49 -38.92
CA VAL A 29 5.11 21.43 -37.99
C VAL A 29 5.13 20.12 -38.78
N SER A 30 6.29 19.47 -38.91
CA SER A 30 6.45 18.34 -39.86
C SER A 30 5.51 17.19 -39.56
N ASN A 31 5.13 17.06 -38.30
CA ASN A 31 4.32 15.98 -37.77
C ASN A 31 2.85 16.37 -37.53
N ASN A 32 2.44 17.59 -37.91
CA ASN A 32 1.03 17.99 -37.91
C ASN A 32 0.74 19.02 -39.02
N LYS A 33 0.06 18.57 -40.10
CA LYS A 33 -0.26 19.40 -41.26
C LYS A 33 -1.27 20.51 -40.96
N ASP A 34 -2.09 20.33 -39.92
CA ASP A 34 -3.14 21.28 -39.52
C ASP A 34 -2.65 22.33 -38.51
N LEU A 35 -1.35 22.33 -38.21
CA LEU A 35 -0.69 23.26 -37.32
C LEU A 35 0.34 24.11 -38.08
N ILE A 36 0.09 25.43 -38.10
CA ILE A 36 0.98 26.41 -38.72
C ILE A 36 1.39 27.43 -37.67
N PHE A 37 2.70 27.62 -37.49
CA PHE A 37 3.25 28.69 -36.67
C PHE A 37 3.74 29.86 -37.53
N ASN A 38 3.29 31.08 -37.20
CA ASN A 38 3.57 32.32 -37.93
C ASN A 38 4.34 33.35 -37.07
N GLY A 39 5.07 32.92 -36.05
CA GLY A 39 5.85 33.81 -35.16
C GLY A 39 5.04 34.41 -34.01
N LYS A 40 3.88 35.02 -34.29
CA LYS A 40 3.04 35.71 -33.28
C LYS A 40 1.75 34.96 -32.90
N HIS A 41 1.34 34.03 -33.75
CA HIS A 41 0.12 33.24 -33.59
C HIS A 41 0.34 31.87 -34.18
N ILE A 42 -0.50 30.92 -33.76
CA ILE A 42 -0.65 29.62 -34.42
C ILE A 42 -2.01 29.54 -35.12
N ILE A 43 -2.08 28.73 -36.17
CA ILE A 43 -3.33 28.28 -36.78
C ILE A 43 -3.43 26.80 -36.49
N TYR A 44 -4.45 26.38 -35.74
CA TYR A 44 -4.72 24.99 -35.43
C TYR A 44 -6.18 24.67 -35.74
N LYS A 45 -6.40 23.71 -36.65
CA LYS A 45 -7.74 23.33 -37.12
C LYS A 45 -8.57 24.52 -37.63
N GLY A 46 -7.92 25.41 -38.38
CA GLY A 46 -8.52 26.63 -38.92
C GLY A 46 -8.72 27.77 -37.90
N ASN A 47 -8.50 27.53 -36.61
CA ASN A 47 -8.60 28.55 -35.58
C ASN A 47 -7.28 29.31 -35.42
N LYS A 48 -7.36 30.63 -35.48
CA LYS A 48 -6.23 31.52 -35.17
C LYS A 48 -6.13 31.72 -33.66
N ILE A 49 -4.98 31.42 -33.09
CA ILE A 49 -4.71 31.58 -31.65
C ILE A 49 -3.55 32.56 -31.48
N GLU A 50 -3.84 33.72 -30.93
CA GLU A 50 -2.83 34.73 -30.60
C GLU A 50 -1.99 34.29 -29.40
N LEU A 51 -0.67 34.44 -29.50
CA LEU A 51 0.25 34.17 -28.39
C LEU A 51 0.38 35.41 -27.51
N GLY A 52 0.56 35.20 -26.21
CA GLY A 52 0.57 36.30 -25.24
C GLY A 52 0.95 35.85 -23.83
N PRO A 53 0.87 36.75 -22.84
CA PRO A 53 1.25 36.46 -21.45
C PRO A 53 0.52 35.26 -20.81
N LYS A 54 -0.63 34.88 -21.37
CA LYS A 54 -1.45 33.74 -20.93
C LYS A 54 -1.60 32.61 -21.98
N SER A 55 -0.89 32.71 -23.10
CA SER A 55 -1.03 31.80 -24.25
C SER A 55 0.34 31.53 -24.84
N PHE A 56 0.99 30.46 -24.38
CA PHE A 56 2.33 30.08 -24.83
C PHE A 56 2.26 29.01 -25.92
N TYR A 57 3.16 29.08 -26.89
CA TYR A 57 3.38 28.01 -27.86
C TYR A 57 4.66 27.26 -27.54
N ILE A 58 4.60 25.93 -27.54
CA ILE A 58 5.72 25.06 -27.21
C ILE A 58 5.90 24.05 -28.34
N ASP A 59 7.08 24.06 -28.96
CA ASP A 59 7.41 23.17 -30.08
C ASP A 59 8.84 22.64 -29.97
N GLY A 60 8.96 21.35 -29.67
CA GLY A 60 10.24 20.68 -29.47
C GLY A 60 11.09 20.51 -30.72
N GLN A 61 10.57 20.84 -31.91
CA GLN A 61 11.33 20.86 -33.15
C GLN A 61 12.16 22.14 -33.31
N LEU A 62 11.82 23.21 -32.58
CA LEU A 62 12.53 24.48 -32.66
C LEU A 62 13.85 24.42 -31.88
N SER A 63 14.91 24.95 -32.49
CA SER A 63 16.15 25.26 -31.79
C SER A 63 15.94 26.36 -30.74
N ASN A 64 16.87 26.47 -29.79
CA ASN A 64 16.85 27.53 -28.78
C ASN A 64 16.87 28.92 -29.44
N GLU A 65 17.65 29.07 -30.51
CA GLU A 65 17.80 30.31 -31.27
C GLU A 65 16.53 30.68 -32.04
N GLU A 66 15.76 29.69 -32.52
CA GLU A 66 14.48 29.94 -33.19
C GLU A 66 13.38 30.34 -32.20
N ALA A 67 13.25 29.63 -31.08
CA ALA A 67 12.28 29.95 -30.05
C ALA A 67 12.52 31.35 -29.47
N ALA A 68 13.78 31.70 -29.16
CA ALA A 68 14.15 32.98 -28.57
C ALA A 68 13.83 34.22 -29.43
N LYS A 69 13.59 34.06 -30.74
CA LYS A 69 13.19 35.16 -31.64
C LYS A 69 11.76 35.63 -31.43
N HIS A 70 10.92 34.82 -30.77
CA HIS A 70 9.49 35.04 -30.68
C HIS A 70 9.04 35.08 -29.21
N PRO A 71 8.41 36.17 -28.75
CA PRO A 71 7.83 36.22 -27.41
C PRO A 71 6.80 35.10 -27.21
N TYR A 72 6.79 34.51 -26.01
CA TYR A 72 5.83 33.46 -25.61
C TYR A 72 5.95 32.14 -26.39
N VAL A 73 7.10 31.92 -27.05
CA VAL A 73 7.42 30.70 -27.77
C VAL A 73 8.58 30.01 -27.08
N TYR A 74 8.45 28.71 -26.84
CA TYR A 74 9.45 27.89 -26.17
C TYR A 74 9.60 26.56 -26.91
N ASN A 75 10.67 25.83 -26.63
CA ASN A 75 10.88 24.47 -27.14
C ASN A 75 10.88 23.41 -26.04
N SER A 76 10.65 23.82 -24.78
CA SER A 76 10.54 22.92 -23.64
C SER A 76 9.54 23.45 -22.61
N ILE A 77 8.93 22.51 -21.88
CA ILE A 77 8.06 22.83 -20.73
C ILE A 77 8.87 23.47 -19.60
N ASN A 78 10.09 22.97 -19.36
CA ASN A 78 10.96 23.50 -18.31
C ASN A 78 11.25 24.98 -18.51
N GLU A 79 11.50 25.42 -19.74
CA GLU A 79 11.75 26.83 -19.97
C GLU A 79 10.46 27.67 -19.94
N ALA A 80 9.39 27.20 -20.59
CA ALA A 80 8.08 27.85 -20.52
C ALA A 80 7.60 28.06 -19.06
N SER A 81 7.89 27.10 -18.17
CA SER A 81 7.49 27.13 -16.77
C SER A 81 8.05 28.31 -15.96
N LYS A 82 9.19 28.86 -16.38
CA LYS A 82 9.83 30.01 -15.70
C LYS A 82 9.12 31.33 -15.97
N HIS A 83 8.24 31.36 -16.96
CA HIS A 83 7.57 32.57 -17.45
C HIS A 83 6.05 32.55 -17.24
N LEU A 84 5.52 31.51 -16.60
CA LEU A 84 4.08 31.37 -16.36
C LEU A 84 3.55 32.54 -15.55
N THR A 85 2.31 32.95 -15.88
CA THR A 85 1.54 33.90 -15.08
C THR A 85 0.22 33.25 -14.68
N ASN A 86 -0.30 33.61 -13.50
CA ASN A 86 -1.55 33.04 -13.02
C ASN A 86 -2.71 33.34 -13.98
N GLY A 87 -3.47 32.30 -14.30
CA GLY A 87 -4.75 32.40 -14.99
C GLY A 87 -5.93 32.64 -14.04
N THR A 88 -7.11 32.64 -14.62
CA THR A 88 -8.41 32.60 -13.93
C THR A 88 -9.34 31.62 -14.64
N GLU A 89 -10.47 31.26 -14.03
CA GLU A 89 -11.48 30.37 -14.64
C GLU A 89 -11.91 30.84 -16.04
N ALA A 90 -12.10 32.15 -16.21
CA ALA A 90 -12.50 32.75 -17.48
C ALA A 90 -11.32 33.01 -18.45
N SER A 91 -10.08 33.05 -17.95
CA SER A 91 -8.89 33.39 -18.72
C SER A 91 -7.68 32.60 -18.19
N PRO A 92 -7.63 31.29 -18.49
CA PRO A 92 -6.59 30.40 -18.01
C PRO A 92 -5.21 30.74 -18.60
N MET A 93 -4.17 30.25 -17.95
CA MET A 93 -2.81 30.22 -18.50
C MET A 93 -2.68 28.98 -19.38
N VAL A 94 -2.61 29.13 -20.70
CA VAL A 94 -2.64 28.00 -21.64
C VAL A 94 -1.27 27.77 -22.26
N LEU A 95 -0.80 26.53 -22.19
CA LEU A 95 0.34 26.01 -22.93
C LEU A 95 -0.18 25.23 -24.13
N TYR A 96 0.00 25.76 -25.33
CA TYR A 96 -0.29 25.09 -26.60
C TYR A 96 0.95 24.31 -27.06
N ILE A 97 0.86 22.97 -27.02
CA ILE A 97 2.03 22.09 -27.11
C ILE A 97 1.94 21.26 -28.39
N ALA A 98 2.90 21.44 -29.30
CA ALA A 98 2.98 20.71 -30.57
C ALA A 98 3.42 19.24 -30.37
N PRO A 99 3.10 18.33 -31.31
CA PRO A 99 3.54 16.93 -31.26
C PRO A 99 5.06 16.74 -31.12
N TRP A 100 5.48 16.20 -29.98
CA TRP A 100 6.88 15.87 -29.67
C TRP A 100 6.98 15.04 -28.37
N VAL A 101 8.20 14.63 -28.01
CA VAL A 101 8.55 14.11 -26.68
C VAL A 101 9.32 15.19 -25.89
N TYR A 102 8.66 15.79 -24.90
CA TYR A 102 9.21 16.81 -24.02
C TYR A 102 9.72 16.18 -22.73
N TRP A 103 11.05 16.11 -22.59
CA TRP A 103 11.69 15.57 -21.39
C TRP A 103 11.66 16.59 -20.24
N ILE A 104 10.80 16.36 -19.25
CA ILE A 104 10.73 17.15 -18.01
C ILE A 104 12.01 16.97 -17.18
N ASP A 105 12.60 15.78 -17.26
CA ASP A 105 13.90 15.45 -16.71
C ASP A 105 14.74 14.72 -17.77
N ASN A 106 16.00 15.12 -17.90
CA ASN A 106 16.90 14.58 -18.93
C ASN A 106 17.16 13.07 -18.71
N PRO A 107 16.73 12.19 -19.64
CA PRO A 107 16.85 10.74 -19.49
C PRO A 107 18.29 10.22 -19.59
N ASN A 108 19.22 11.03 -20.11
CA ASN A 108 20.63 10.69 -20.28
C ASN A 108 21.53 11.22 -19.15
N ASP A 109 20.99 12.04 -18.26
CA ASP A 109 21.76 12.55 -17.11
C ASP A 109 22.01 11.40 -16.10
N PRO A 110 23.28 11.07 -15.79
CA PRO A 110 23.60 10.00 -14.85
C PRO A 110 23.36 10.37 -13.38
N GLU A 111 23.22 11.65 -13.05
CA GLU A 111 23.06 12.11 -11.66
C GLU A 111 21.80 11.53 -11.02
N ILE A 112 21.91 11.13 -9.75
CA ILE A 112 20.79 10.60 -8.97
C ILE A 112 19.99 11.76 -8.38
N ARG A 113 18.70 11.81 -8.70
CA ARG A 113 17.81 12.84 -8.13
C ARG A 113 17.58 12.59 -6.65
N VAL A 114 17.69 13.63 -5.84
CA VAL A 114 17.49 13.57 -4.39
C VAL A 114 16.45 14.63 -3.98
N PRO A 115 15.64 14.36 -2.96
CA PRO A 115 14.68 15.35 -2.47
C PRO A 115 15.41 16.54 -1.86
N LYS A 116 14.78 17.72 -1.97
CA LYS A 116 15.30 18.97 -1.37
C LYS A 116 15.34 18.93 0.15
N THR A 117 14.51 18.10 0.78
CA THR A 117 14.41 17.91 2.22
C THR A 117 14.54 16.43 2.59
N ILE A 118 15.10 16.14 3.77
CA ILE A 118 15.16 14.77 4.30
C ILE A 118 13.74 14.19 4.39
N GLY A 119 13.54 13.01 3.80
CA GLY A 119 12.22 12.36 3.73
C GLY A 119 11.25 12.93 2.69
N GLY A 120 11.66 13.95 1.92
CA GLY A 120 10.83 14.55 0.88
C GLY A 120 10.77 13.75 -0.43
N THR A 121 10.07 14.32 -1.42
CA THR A 121 9.93 13.77 -2.78
C THR A 121 10.89 14.46 -3.75
N PRO A 122 11.70 13.71 -4.53
CA PRO A 122 12.45 14.26 -5.65
C PRO A 122 11.51 14.56 -6.83
N PHE A 123 11.38 15.85 -7.17
CA PHE A 123 10.56 16.33 -8.29
C PHE A 123 11.39 16.63 -9.53
N GLY A 124 10.86 16.31 -10.72
CA GLY A 124 11.45 16.73 -11.99
C GLY A 124 11.26 18.22 -12.25
N LEU A 125 10.02 18.70 -12.09
CA LEU A 125 9.69 20.12 -12.22
C LEU A 125 8.59 20.53 -11.21
N GLU A 126 8.76 21.69 -10.60
CA GLU A 126 7.77 22.28 -9.70
C GLU A 126 7.18 23.53 -10.34
N ILE A 127 5.85 23.62 -10.41
CA ILE A 127 5.11 24.69 -11.06
C ILE A 127 4.15 25.31 -10.04
N ASN A 128 4.16 26.64 -9.91
CA ASN A 128 3.15 27.38 -9.15
C ASN A 128 2.38 28.26 -10.14
N CYS A 129 1.16 27.86 -10.49
CA CYS A 129 0.33 28.60 -11.45
C CYS A 129 -1.14 28.26 -11.24
N GLU A 130 -1.96 29.28 -10.97
CA GLU A 130 -3.42 29.17 -10.97
C GLU A 130 -3.94 28.99 -12.41
N TRP A 131 -4.96 28.14 -12.59
CA TRP A 131 -5.66 27.92 -13.86
C TRP A 131 -4.74 27.59 -15.03
N LEU A 132 -3.76 26.71 -14.80
CA LEU A 132 -2.84 26.22 -15.82
C LEU A 132 -3.50 25.15 -16.70
N ARG A 133 -3.45 25.31 -18.02
CA ARG A 133 -3.94 24.36 -19.00
C ARG A 133 -2.81 23.84 -19.90
N PHE A 134 -2.63 22.52 -19.92
CA PHE A 134 -1.81 21.81 -20.90
C PHE A 134 -2.68 21.43 -22.10
N GLN A 135 -2.52 22.11 -23.23
CA GLN A 135 -3.28 21.86 -24.46
C GLN A 135 -2.38 21.24 -25.52
N GLY A 136 -2.51 19.93 -25.74
CA GLY A 136 -1.89 19.26 -26.87
C GLY A 136 -2.54 19.68 -28.19
N LEU A 137 -1.70 19.91 -29.20
CA LEU A 137 -2.09 20.25 -30.56
C LEU A 137 -2.07 18.99 -31.45
N SER A 138 -2.75 17.95 -31.00
CA SER A 138 -3.11 16.76 -31.79
C SER A 138 -4.48 16.25 -31.36
N ASP A 139 -5.09 15.36 -32.15
CA ASP A 139 -6.25 14.56 -31.75
C ASP A 139 -5.85 13.27 -31.03
N ASN A 140 -4.66 12.73 -31.35
CA ASN A 140 -4.11 11.59 -30.65
C ASN A 140 -3.23 12.09 -29.50
N ALA A 141 -3.66 11.80 -28.26
CA ALA A 141 -2.96 12.21 -27.05
C ALA A 141 -1.53 11.68 -26.95
N GLN A 142 -1.22 10.57 -27.64
CA GLN A 142 0.13 9.97 -27.66
C GLN A 142 1.13 10.74 -28.53
N ASP A 143 0.65 11.68 -29.36
CA ASP A 143 1.53 12.47 -30.22
C ASP A 143 2.24 13.59 -29.44
N VAL A 144 1.68 14.01 -28.30
CA VAL A 144 2.25 15.06 -27.43
C VAL A 144 2.58 14.43 -26.08
N VAL A 145 3.87 14.17 -25.82
CA VAL A 145 4.32 13.41 -24.65
C VAL A 145 5.17 14.28 -23.74
N LEU A 146 4.77 14.43 -22.48
CA LEU A 146 5.63 14.91 -21.39
C LEU A 146 6.23 13.70 -20.69
N ALA A 147 7.55 13.59 -20.72
CA ALA A 147 8.27 12.38 -20.38
C ALA A 147 9.30 12.57 -19.26
N CYS A 148 9.48 11.52 -18.46
CA CYS A 148 10.64 11.31 -17.61
C CYS A 148 11.01 9.81 -17.59
N ASN A 149 12.17 9.46 -17.03
CA ASN A 149 12.71 8.10 -17.07
C ASN A 149 13.44 7.77 -15.76
N ARG A 150 12.75 7.94 -14.62
CA ARG A 150 13.32 7.69 -13.27
C ARG A 150 12.30 7.13 -12.32
N GLY A 151 12.77 6.30 -11.39
CA GLY A 151 11.93 5.70 -10.36
C GLY A 151 12.69 5.50 -9.06
N GLN A 152 11.99 5.04 -8.03
CA GLN A 152 12.60 4.80 -6.73
C GLN A 152 13.79 3.85 -6.84
N THR A 153 14.95 4.25 -6.31
CA THR A 153 16.24 3.52 -6.40
C THR A 153 16.81 3.38 -7.81
N ILE A 154 16.11 3.88 -8.84
CA ILE A 154 16.49 3.77 -10.25
C ILE A 154 16.57 5.18 -10.83
N GLY A 155 17.73 5.82 -10.65
CA GLY A 155 17.94 7.22 -11.02
C GLY A 155 17.46 8.23 -9.96
N SER A 156 16.95 7.78 -8.80
CA SER A 156 16.44 8.65 -7.74
C SER A 156 16.53 8.04 -6.32
N LYS A 157 16.83 8.87 -5.30
CA LYS A 157 16.69 8.55 -3.87
C LYS A 157 15.35 9.03 -3.33
N GLY A 158 14.32 8.22 -3.48
CA GLY A 158 12.93 8.61 -3.21
C GLY A 158 12.04 8.24 -4.37
N ASN A 159 10.72 8.37 -4.23
CA ASN A 159 9.82 8.14 -5.36
C ASN A 159 9.95 9.36 -6.29
N PHE A 160 10.50 9.17 -7.49
CA PHE A 160 10.63 10.28 -8.43
C PHE A 160 9.25 10.65 -8.97
N THR A 161 8.90 11.94 -8.88
CA THR A 161 7.65 12.50 -9.41
C THR A 161 7.95 13.50 -10.51
N MET A 162 7.34 13.33 -11.68
CA MET A 162 7.58 14.20 -12.84
C MET A 162 7.24 15.67 -12.51
N LEU A 163 6.05 15.93 -11.98
CA LEU A 163 5.52 17.28 -11.75
C LEU A 163 4.97 17.45 -10.34
N ASN A 164 5.26 18.60 -9.72
CA ASN A 164 4.55 19.12 -8.56
C ASN A 164 3.88 20.43 -8.95
N ILE A 165 2.55 20.46 -9.04
CA ILE A 165 1.80 21.64 -9.50
C ILE A 165 0.99 22.21 -8.35
N LYS A 166 1.20 23.49 -8.03
CA LYS A 166 0.40 24.22 -7.05
C LYS A 166 -0.46 25.26 -7.76
N GLY A 167 -1.77 25.18 -7.54
CA GLY A 167 -2.76 26.08 -8.12
C GLY A 167 -4.10 25.37 -8.36
N GLU A 168 -5.17 26.14 -8.32
CA GLU A 168 -6.54 25.72 -8.59
C GLU A 168 -6.79 25.62 -10.11
N GLY A 169 -7.77 24.83 -10.55
CA GLY A 169 -8.23 24.86 -11.94
C GLY A 169 -7.27 24.28 -12.99
N ILE A 170 -6.36 23.38 -12.58
CA ILE A 170 -5.42 22.72 -13.49
C ILE A 170 -6.20 21.89 -14.52
N SER A 171 -5.84 21.98 -15.80
CA SER A 171 -6.44 21.14 -16.83
C SER A 171 -5.45 20.61 -17.87
N SER A 172 -5.80 19.47 -18.48
CA SER A 172 -5.05 18.88 -19.59
C SER A 172 -5.96 18.34 -20.68
N GLU A 173 -5.56 18.52 -21.94
CA GLU A 173 -6.31 17.98 -23.08
C GLU A 173 -5.39 17.51 -24.21
N ASN A 174 -5.69 16.35 -24.78
CA ASN A 174 -4.98 15.74 -25.92
C ASN A 174 -3.47 15.56 -25.70
N ILE A 175 -3.08 15.01 -24.55
CA ILE A 175 -1.68 14.94 -24.13
C ILE A 175 -1.37 13.67 -23.34
N THR A 176 -0.12 13.23 -23.34
CA THR A 176 0.37 12.10 -22.55
C THR A 176 1.35 12.58 -21.48
N PHE A 177 1.17 12.10 -20.25
CA PHE A 177 2.16 12.19 -19.18
C PHE A 177 2.73 10.78 -18.92
N GLY A 178 4.02 10.59 -19.20
CA GLY A 178 4.65 9.26 -19.16
C GLY A 178 5.94 9.20 -18.34
N ASN A 179 6.02 8.23 -17.42
CA ASN A 179 7.28 7.87 -16.76
C ASN A 179 7.75 6.52 -17.28
N TYR A 180 8.78 6.57 -18.11
CA TYR A 180 9.32 5.43 -18.85
C TYR A 180 10.45 4.72 -18.08
N CYS A 181 10.49 4.83 -16.76
CA CYS A 181 11.45 4.08 -15.94
C CYS A 181 11.29 2.56 -16.13
N ASN A 182 10.04 2.09 -16.26
CA ASN A 182 9.69 0.66 -16.27
C ASN A 182 9.03 0.17 -17.56
N ILE A 183 8.87 1.06 -18.53
CA ILE A 183 8.17 0.81 -19.80
C ILE A 183 8.95 1.52 -20.88
N ASP A 184 9.01 0.91 -22.07
CA ASP A 184 9.64 1.54 -23.22
C ASP A 184 8.76 2.70 -23.70
N LEU A 185 9.40 3.83 -24.02
CA LEU A 185 8.79 4.89 -24.80
C LEU A 185 8.90 4.52 -26.28
N ILE A 186 7.76 4.24 -26.90
CA ILE A 186 7.64 4.07 -28.35
C ILE A 186 6.90 5.28 -28.91
N TYR A 187 7.55 6.03 -29.78
CA TYR A 187 7.04 7.27 -30.37
C TYR A 187 7.10 7.22 -31.92
N PRO A 188 6.02 6.76 -32.58
CA PRO A 188 6.03 6.49 -34.02
C PRO A 188 6.30 7.70 -34.92
N LEU A 189 5.88 8.92 -34.53
CA LEU A 189 6.07 10.12 -35.36
C LEU A 189 7.55 10.48 -35.52
N ASN A 190 8.39 10.10 -34.56
CA ASN A 190 9.83 10.26 -34.65
C ASN A 190 10.53 9.16 -33.81
N PRO A 191 10.87 8.00 -34.42
CA PRO A 191 11.49 6.90 -33.71
C PRO A 191 12.84 7.23 -33.05
N LYS A 192 13.49 8.34 -33.42
CA LYS A 192 14.71 8.82 -32.74
C LYS A 192 14.46 9.27 -31.31
N LEU A 193 13.20 9.54 -30.95
CA LEU A 193 12.78 9.90 -29.59
C LEU A 193 12.39 8.68 -28.76
N ASN A 194 12.40 7.47 -29.34
CA ASN A 194 12.17 6.24 -28.60
C ASN A 194 13.20 6.08 -27.48
N ARG A 195 12.79 5.43 -26.40
CA ARG A 195 13.65 5.18 -25.26
C ARG A 195 13.29 3.84 -24.64
N GLU A 196 14.26 2.94 -24.55
CA GLU A 196 14.09 1.73 -23.74
C GLU A 196 13.90 2.10 -22.27
N LYS A 197 13.11 1.30 -21.56
CA LYS A 197 12.92 1.43 -20.13
C LYS A 197 14.26 1.43 -19.41
N ARG A 198 14.34 2.23 -18.34
CA ARG A 198 15.56 2.27 -17.51
C ARG A 198 15.81 0.96 -16.78
N SER A 199 14.75 0.24 -16.39
CA SER A 199 14.84 -1.04 -15.72
C SER A 199 13.56 -1.87 -15.86
N SER A 200 13.72 -3.18 -15.97
CA SER A 200 12.61 -4.14 -15.91
C SER A 200 11.99 -4.28 -14.50
N ALA A 201 12.70 -3.89 -13.44
CA ALA A 201 12.18 -3.99 -12.08
C ALA A 201 11.16 -2.87 -11.81
N ILE A 202 9.91 -3.26 -11.57
CA ILE A 202 8.83 -2.32 -11.26
C ILE A 202 9.12 -1.56 -9.96
N VAL A 203 9.34 -0.25 -10.08
CA VAL A 203 9.58 0.67 -8.96
C VAL A 203 8.64 1.87 -9.06
N GLN A 204 8.54 2.67 -7.99
CA GLN A 204 7.66 3.84 -7.98
C GLN A 204 8.16 4.90 -8.99
N GLY A 205 7.37 5.15 -10.03
CA GLY A 205 7.61 6.18 -11.05
C GLY A 205 6.39 7.07 -11.18
N GLN A 206 6.38 8.20 -10.46
CA GLN A 206 5.21 9.05 -10.27
C GLN A 206 5.10 10.13 -11.35
N LEU A 207 3.87 10.50 -11.70
CA LEU A 207 3.59 11.55 -12.67
C LEU A 207 3.37 12.90 -11.99
N ILE A 208 2.20 13.16 -11.41
CA ILE A 208 1.80 14.52 -11.06
C ILE A 208 1.23 14.58 -9.64
N PHE A 209 1.85 15.42 -8.80
CA PHE A 209 1.25 15.86 -7.55
C PHE A 209 0.60 17.22 -7.76
N SER A 210 -0.57 17.40 -7.14
CA SER A 210 -1.35 18.63 -7.18
C SER A 210 -2.08 18.83 -5.86
N ASN A 211 -2.35 20.06 -5.47
CA ASN A 211 -3.14 20.41 -4.28
C ASN A 211 -4.38 21.26 -4.61
N GLY A 212 -4.65 21.48 -5.90
CA GLY A 212 -5.76 22.30 -6.37
C GLY A 212 -7.11 21.58 -6.34
N ASP A 213 -8.17 22.37 -6.32
CA ASP A 213 -9.52 22.02 -6.70
C ASP A 213 -9.75 22.22 -8.21
N LYS A 214 -10.91 21.76 -8.70
CA LYS A 214 -11.34 21.93 -10.09
C LYS A 214 -10.37 21.37 -11.14
N VAL A 215 -9.76 20.22 -10.86
CA VAL A 215 -8.82 19.58 -11.79
C VAL A 215 -9.57 18.83 -12.88
N PHE A 216 -9.24 19.08 -14.15
CA PHE A 216 -9.94 18.49 -15.29
C PHE A 216 -9.00 17.97 -16.37
N ALA A 217 -9.08 16.68 -16.71
CA ALA A 217 -8.32 16.10 -17.81
C ALA A 217 -9.26 15.47 -18.83
N ARG A 218 -9.04 15.77 -20.11
CA ARG A 218 -9.80 15.21 -21.24
C ARG A 218 -8.88 14.58 -22.25
N ASN A 219 -9.19 13.41 -22.78
CA ASN A 219 -8.35 12.74 -23.80
C ASN A 219 -6.85 12.79 -23.41
N THR A 220 -6.55 12.41 -22.17
CA THR A 220 -5.21 12.46 -21.61
C THR A 220 -4.75 11.04 -21.28
N CYS A 221 -3.53 10.68 -21.67
CA CYS A 221 -2.94 9.39 -21.32
C CYS A 221 -1.97 9.53 -20.15
N PHE A 222 -2.06 8.61 -19.18
CA PHE A 222 -1.15 8.53 -18.04
C PHE A 222 -0.46 7.17 -18.07
N VAL A 223 0.86 7.17 -18.28
CA VAL A 223 1.65 5.95 -18.54
C VAL A 223 2.75 5.79 -17.50
N SER A 224 2.65 4.74 -16.68
CA SER A 224 3.68 4.30 -15.73
C SER A 224 3.33 2.91 -15.18
N ARG A 225 3.89 2.53 -14.04
CA ARG A 225 3.60 1.27 -13.33
C ARG A 225 3.18 1.57 -11.90
N LEU A 226 4.09 1.34 -10.94
CA LEU A 226 3.82 1.48 -9.53
C LEU A 226 3.78 2.98 -9.18
N ASN A 227 2.74 3.39 -8.46
CA ASN A 227 2.51 4.79 -8.12
C ASN A 227 2.39 5.73 -9.33
N LEU A 228 1.55 5.42 -10.33
CA LEU A 228 1.29 6.30 -11.49
C LEU A 228 1.05 7.76 -11.08
N GLY A 229 0.13 8.00 -10.14
CA GLY A 229 -0.13 9.30 -9.54
C GLY A 229 -0.61 10.40 -10.49
N PRO A 230 -1.79 10.26 -11.14
CA PRO A 230 -2.37 11.34 -11.94
C PRO A 230 -3.01 12.40 -11.03
N PHE A 231 -2.36 13.55 -10.88
CA PHE A 231 -2.83 14.71 -10.09
C PHE A 231 -3.14 14.38 -8.61
N TRP A 232 -2.31 13.56 -7.98
CA TRP A 232 -2.47 13.18 -6.58
C TRP A 232 -2.44 14.36 -5.62
N GLY A 233 -3.37 14.37 -4.67
CA GLY A 233 -3.56 15.43 -3.67
C GLY A 233 -4.62 16.48 -4.04
N SER A 234 -5.14 16.41 -5.28
CA SER A 234 -6.20 17.31 -5.74
C SER A 234 -7.53 17.05 -5.01
N LYS A 235 -8.38 18.08 -4.94
CA LYS A 235 -9.71 18.02 -4.31
C LYS A 235 -10.74 17.43 -5.28
N ARG A 236 -11.54 18.24 -5.99
CA ARG A 236 -12.44 17.72 -7.05
C ARG A 236 -11.68 17.53 -8.35
N THR A 237 -11.65 16.29 -8.83
CA THR A 237 -10.96 15.90 -10.07
C THR A 237 -11.90 15.15 -11.00
N LEU A 238 -11.94 15.53 -12.29
CA LEU A 238 -12.66 14.81 -13.34
C LEU A 238 -11.69 14.41 -14.46
N PHE A 239 -11.67 13.11 -14.78
CA PHE A 239 -11.03 12.55 -15.95
C PHE A 239 -12.10 12.15 -16.97
N ASP A 240 -12.01 12.64 -18.21
CA ASP A 240 -12.96 12.36 -19.29
C ASP A 240 -12.23 11.77 -20.50
N ARG A 241 -12.59 10.56 -20.93
CA ARG A 241 -11.92 9.87 -22.06
C ARG A 241 -10.40 9.75 -21.88
N CYS A 242 -9.94 9.56 -20.64
CA CYS A 242 -8.52 9.38 -20.34
C CYS A 242 -8.14 7.90 -20.38
N HIS A 243 -6.85 7.63 -20.61
CA HIS A 243 -6.29 6.28 -20.56
C HIS A 243 -5.24 6.17 -19.45
N PHE A 244 -5.24 5.07 -18.71
CA PHE A 244 -4.32 4.82 -17.60
C PHE A 244 -3.65 3.46 -17.72
N GLU A 245 -2.32 3.47 -17.78
CA GLU A 245 -1.50 2.26 -17.74
C GLU A 245 -0.83 2.17 -16.37
N SER A 246 -1.13 1.13 -15.57
CA SER A 246 -0.70 1.10 -14.15
C SER A 246 -0.59 -0.29 -13.51
N THR A 247 0.08 -0.34 -12.34
CA THR A 247 0.07 -1.49 -11.42
C THR A 247 -0.61 -1.10 -10.10
N ASP A 248 -0.04 -1.46 -8.94
CA ASP A 248 -0.59 -1.12 -7.63
C ASP A 248 -0.41 0.36 -7.26
N ASP A 249 -1.21 0.81 -6.29
CA ASP A 249 -1.06 2.09 -5.58
C ASP A 249 -0.96 3.29 -6.53
N ALA A 250 -1.71 3.30 -7.63
CA ALA A 250 -1.46 4.12 -8.81
C ALA A 250 -2.44 5.28 -9.05
N LEU A 251 -3.74 5.10 -8.82
CA LEU A 251 -4.77 6.04 -9.25
C LEU A 251 -5.09 7.10 -8.19
N ASN A 252 -5.72 8.20 -8.60
CA ASN A 252 -6.17 9.28 -7.71
C ASN A 252 -7.44 8.87 -6.95
N GLY A 253 -7.31 8.69 -5.64
CA GLY A 253 -8.38 8.20 -4.76
C GLY A 253 -9.48 9.21 -4.43
N THR A 254 -9.52 10.38 -5.08
CA THR A 254 -10.59 11.39 -4.92
C THR A 254 -10.92 12.01 -6.29
N ALA A 255 -11.47 11.18 -7.19
CA ALA A 255 -11.73 11.58 -8.58
C ALA A 255 -12.94 10.86 -9.19
N VAL A 256 -13.53 11.50 -10.22
CA VAL A 256 -14.49 10.90 -11.13
C VAL A 256 -13.78 10.52 -12.42
N TYR A 257 -13.90 9.27 -12.84
CA TYR A 257 -13.39 8.73 -14.09
C TYR A 257 -14.56 8.48 -15.02
N LEU A 258 -14.72 9.31 -16.05
CA LEU A 258 -15.79 9.25 -17.04
C LEU A 258 -15.24 8.76 -18.38
N ASN A 259 -15.87 7.73 -18.96
CA ASN A 259 -15.50 7.20 -20.29
C ASN A 259 -14.01 6.82 -20.39
N CYS A 260 -13.37 6.46 -19.28
CA CYS A 260 -11.94 6.20 -19.23
C CYS A 260 -11.63 4.74 -19.53
N SER A 261 -10.42 4.48 -20.03
CA SER A 261 -9.89 3.14 -20.23
C SER A 261 -8.68 2.88 -19.32
N PHE A 262 -8.52 1.63 -18.89
CA PHE A 262 -7.48 1.24 -17.93
C PHE A 262 -6.82 -0.07 -18.33
N ASP A 263 -5.50 -0.09 -18.25
CA ASP A 263 -4.69 -1.30 -18.33
C ASP A 263 -4.09 -1.60 -16.94
N PHE A 264 -4.66 -2.59 -16.26
CA PHE A 264 -4.24 -3.01 -14.92
C PHE A 264 -3.30 -4.21 -14.98
N TYR A 265 -2.02 -3.95 -14.73
CA TYR A 265 -0.97 -4.97 -14.63
C TYR A 265 -0.80 -5.53 -13.21
N SER A 266 -1.60 -5.07 -12.25
CA SER A 266 -1.67 -5.59 -10.88
C SER A 266 -3.07 -5.35 -10.29
N SER A 267 -3.37 -6.02 -9.17
CA SER A 267 -4.75 -6.16 -8.67
C SER A 267 -5.26 -5.04 -7.77
N LYS A 268 -4.46 -4.02 -7.44
CA LYS A 268 -4.86 -2.99 -6.45
C LYS A 268 -4.50 -1.57 -6.91
N PRO A 269 -5.23 -0.99 -7.88
CA PRO A 269 -4.89 0.31 -8.49
C PRO A 269 -5.00 1.49 -7.51
N PHE A 270 -5.75 1.37 -6.41
CA PHE A 270 -5.73 2.35 -5.32
C PHE A 270 -5.01 1.80 -4.09
N GLY A 271 -4.06 2.58 -3.55
CA GLY A 271 -3.54 2.34 -2.21
C GLY A 271 -4.63 2.57 -1.16
N HIS A 272 -5.32 3.70 -1.24
CA HIS A 272 -6.48 4.09 -0.44
C HIS A 272 -7.35 5.03 -1.26
N THR A 273 -8.62 5.20 -0.89
CA THR A 273 -9.43 6.35 -1.32
C THR A 273 -9.83 7.17 -0.10
N SER A 274 -10.14 8.44 -0.29
CA SER A 274 -10.40 9.38 0.80
C SER A 274 -11.64 10.21 0.57
N GLY A 275 -12.20 10.76 1.65
CA GLY A 275 -13.38 11.63 1.54
C GLY A 275 -14.58 10.87 0.97
N THR A 276 -15.15 11.39 -0.12
CA THR A 276 -16.22 10.77 -0.93
C THR A 276 -15.71 9.76 -1.96
N GLY A 277 -14.40 9.52 -2.01
CA GLY A 277 -13.80 8.40 -2.73
C GLY A 277 -13.63 8.61 -4.24
N ALA A 278 -13.53 7.48 -4.95
CA ALA A 278 -13.37 7.43 -6.39
C ALA A 278 -14.62 6.86 -7.08
N ILE A 279 -14.96 7.39 -8.26
CA ILE A 279 -16.13 6.97 -9.03
C ILE A 279 -15.69 6.58 -10.44
N PHE A 280 -15.95 5.33 -10.84
CA PHE A 280 -15.87 4.90 -12.23
C PHE A 280 -17.25 5.03 -12.88
N LEU A 281 -17.28 5.71 -14.02
CA LEU A 281 -18.49 6.02 -14.75
C LEU A 281 -18.27 5.70 -16.23
N ASN A 282 -18.95 4.67 -16.73
CA ASN A 282 -18.83 4.19 -18.11
C ASN A 282 -17.39 3.80 -18.54
N CYS A 283 -16.66 3.11 -17.67
CA CYS A 283 -15.24 2.81 -17.90
C CYS A 283 -15.00 1.40 -18.48
N ASP A 284 -13.90 1.26 -19.22
CA ASP A 284 -13.38 -0.01 -19.74
C ASP A 284 -12.08 -0.36 -19.02
N ILE A 285 -12.01 -1.56 -18.44
CA ILE A 285 -10.85 -2.02 -17.69
C ILE A 285 -10.34 -3.32 -18.30
N GLN A 286 -9.16 -3.26 -18.91
CA GLN A 286 -8.39 -4.43 -19.28
C GLN A 286 -7.56 -4.86 -18.06
N SER A 287 -7.93 -5.99 -17.44
CA SER A 287 -7.17 -6.57 -16.35
C SER A 287 -6.23 -7.66 -16.87
N PHE A 288 -4.95 -7.51 -16.58
CA PHE A 288 -3.91 -8.50 -16.81
C PHE A 288 -3.59 -9.33 -15.55
N THR A 289 -4.38 -9.14 -14.49
CA THR A 289 -4.27 -9.92 -13.26
C THR A 289 -4.81 -11.33 -13.44
N ARG A 290 -4.51 -12.20 -12.48
CA ARG A 290 -4.98 -13.59 -12.46
C ARG A 290 -5.84 -13.84 -11.24
N GLU A 291 -6.86 -14.67 -11.42
CA GLU A 291 -7.85 -15.08 -10.42
C GLU A 291 -8.64 -13.87 -9.89
N ARG A 292 -8.00 -13.02 -9.08
CA ARG A 292 -8.67 -11.97 -8.33
C ARG A 292 -8.15 -10.56 -8.67
N GLN A 293 -9.10 -9.67 -8.97
CA GLN A 293 -8.89 -8.22 -9.13
C GLN A 293 -9.58 -7.48 -7.98
N TYR A 294 -8.96 -6.41 -7.50
CA TYR A 294 -9.55 -5.50 -6.52
C TYR A 294 -9.51 -4.06 -7.00
N PHE A 295 -10.25 -3.17 -6.34
CA PHE A 295 -10.14 -1.73 -6.55
C PHE A 295 -9.12 -1.12 -5.57
N VAL A 296 -9.24 -1.43 -4.28
CA VAL A 296 -8.49 -0.75 -3.21
C VAL A 296 -7.71 -1.75 -2.36
N LYS A 297 -6.48 -1.38 -2.00
CA LYS A 297 -5.63 -2.13 -1.06
C LYS A 297 -5.98 -1.84 0.39
N GLY A 298 -6.04 -0.56 0.76
CA GLY A 298 -6.42 -0.05 2.07
C GLY A 298 -7.92 0.20 2.18
N SER A 299 -8.33 1.23 2.89
CA SER A 299 -9.75 1.60 3.04
C SER A 299 -10.15 2.76 2.13
N GLY A 300 -11.46 2.99 2.06
CA GLY A 300 -12.05 4.17 1.43
C GLY A 300 -13.20 3.82 0.48
N PRO A 301 -14.11 4.77 0.21
CA PRO A 301 -15.27 4.53 -0.65
C PRO A 301 -14.90 4.47 -2.14
N VAL A 302 -15.61 3.61 -2.87
CA VAL A 302 -15.55 3.50 -4.33
C VAL A 302 -16.96 3.24 -4.87
N ALA A 303 -17.29 3.85 -6.00
CA ALA A 303 -18.46 3.50 -6.81
C ALA A 303 -18.02 3.08 -8.23
N ALA A 304 -18.64 2.04 -8.78
CA ALA A 304 -18.45 1.61 -10.15
C ALA A 304 -19.79 1.51 -10.86
N ILE A 305 -19.96 2.26 -11.95
CA ILE A 305 -21.22 2.41 -12.67
C ILE A 305 -20.95 2.21 -14.16
N ASP A 306 -21.70 1.32 -14.80
CA ASP A 306 -21.54 0.95 -16.22
C ASP A 306 -20.08 0.54 -16.56
N THR A 307 -19.40 -0.15 -15.66
CA THR A 307 -17.98 -0.50 -15.82
C THR A 307 -17.82 -1.92 -16.38
N ARG A 308 -16.97 -2.05 -17.39
CA ARG A 308 -16.75 -3.28 -18.15
C ARG A 308 -15.33 -3.76 -17.95
N PHE A 309 -15.16 -5.01 -17.53
CA PHE A 309 -13.87 -5.67 -17.41
C PHE A 309 -13.65 -6.63 -18.57
N THR A 310 -12.44 -6.64 -19.09
CA THR A 310 -11.94 -7.67 -20.02
C THR A 310 -10.69 -8.30 -19.42
N ALA A 311 -10.66 -9.62 -19.35
CA ALA A 311 -9.53 -10.37 -18.77
C ALA A 311 -9.54 -11.83 -19.26
N GLN A 312 -8.36 -12.43 -19.41
CA GLN A 312 -8.26 -13.84 -19.82
C GLN A 312 -8.52 -14.81 -18.66
N ASN A 313 -7.88 -14.58 -17.50
CA ASN A 313 -7.83 -15.51 -16.38
C ASN A 313 -8.33 -14.86 -15.09
N LEU A 314 -9.53 -14.29 -15.09
CA LEU A 314 -10.13 -13.62 -13.94
C LEU A 314 -11.45 -14.29 -13.56
N ASP A 315 -11.59 -14.72 -12.31
CA ASP A 315 -12.80 -15.38 -11.79
C ASP A 315 -13.57 -14.51 -10.79
N TYR A 316 -12.89 -13.52 -10.19
CA TYR A 316 -13.43 -12.70 -9.12
C TYR A 316 -12.97 -11.25 -9.22
N ILE A 317 -13.92 -10.34 -8.98
CA ILE A 317 -13.65 -8.91 -8.79
C ILE A 317 -14.25 -8.48 -7.47
N GLY A 318 -13.41 -7.99 -6.57
CA GLY A 318 -13.80 -7.48 -5.26
C GLY A 318 -13.47 -6.01 -5.10
N TRP A 319 -13.95 -5.41 -4.01
CA TRP A 319 -13.57 -4.05 -3.64
C TRP A 319 -12.18 -4.03 -3.01
N ARG A 320 -11.93 -4.98 -2.11
CA ARG A 320 -10.69 -5.18 -1.36
C ARG A 320 -10.49 -6.66 -1.07
N GLU A 321 -9.25 -7.06 -0.84
CA GLU A 321 -8.88 -8.44 -0.51
C GLU A 321 -9.47 -8.90 0.83
N ILE A 322 -9.37 -8.07 1.87
CA ILE A 322 -9.94 -8.33 3.20
C ILE A 322 -10.78 -7.12 3.58
N PRO A 323 -12.04 -6.99 3.15
CA PRO A 323 -12.86 -5.79 3.38
C PRO A 323 -13.23 -5.56 4.85
N ASP A 324 -13.48 -4.30 5.22
CA ASP A 324 -13.97 -3.95 6.56
C ASP A 324 -15.46 -4.30 6.60
N THR A 325 -15.93 -4.89 7.70
CA THR A 325 -17.34 -5.27 7.88
C THR A 325 -18.29 -4.06 7.70
N GLU A 326 -17.84 -2.87 8.10
CA GLU A 326 -18.58 -1.61 7.99
C GLU A 326 -18.52 -0.96 6.61
N ALA A 327 -17.66 -1.43 5.69
CA ALA A 327 -17.48 -0.78 4.40
C ALA A 327 -18.76 -0.85 3.55
N ARG A 328 -19.01 0.21 2.77
CA ARG A 328 -20.08 0.25 1.77
C ARG A 328 -19.54 0.80 0.47
N TYR A 329 -19.69 0.01 -0.58
CA TYR A 329 -19.29 0.31 -1.94
C TYR A 329 -20.51 0.22 -2.86
N TYR A 330 -20.51 0.97 -3.96
CA TYR A 330 -21.68 1.08 -4.83
C TYR A 330 -21.41 0.52 -6.20
N GLN A 331 -22.33 -0.32 -6.70
CA GLN A 331 -22.25 -0.85 -8.06
C GLN A 331 -23.51 -0.59 -8.86
N TYR A 332 -23.35 -0.51 -10.17
CA TYR A 332 -24.45 -0.65 -11.13
C TYR A 332 -23.92 -1.12 -12.48
N ASN A 333 -24.62 -2.09 -13.09
CA ASN A 333 -24.36 -2.58 -14.46
C ASN A 333 -22.87 -2.90 -14.73
N ILE A 334 -22.34 -3.89 -14.01
CA ILE A 334 -20.94 -4.34 -14.12
C ILE A 334 -20.87 -5.61 -14.95
N SER A 335 -19.84 -5.73 -15.79
CA SER A 335 -19.60 -6.93 -16.59
C SER A 335 -18.14 -7.35 -16.61
N LEU A 336 -17.92 -8.66 -16.80
CA LEU A 336 -16.61 -9.27 -17.08
C LEU A 336 -16.73 -10.09 -18.36
N ASN A 337 -15.92 -9.78 -19.38
CA ASN A 337 -15.97 -10.40 -20.70
C ASN A 337 -17.41 -10.40 -21.26
N ALA A 338 -18.05 -9.23 -21.23
CA ALA A 338 -19.44 -8.98 -21.62
C ALA A 338 -20.53 -9.71 -20.80
N LYS A 339 -20.17 -10.49 -19.78
CA LYS A 339 -21.14 -11.17 -18.89
C LYS A 339 -21.42 -10.30 -17.66
N PRO A 340 -22.70 -10.03 -17.31
CA PRO A 340 -23.03 -9.31 -16.09
C PRO A 340 -22.50 -10.03 -14.84
N ILE A 341 -21.94 -9.27 -13.90
CA ILE A 341 -21.44 -9.77 -12.62
C ILE A 341 -21.79 -8.81 -11.47
N GLY A 342 -21.88 -9.35 -10.26
CA GLY A 342 -21.81 -8.57 -9.02
C GLY A 342 -20.38 -8.57 -8.48
N LEU A 343 -19.96 -7.44 -7.93
CA LEU A 343 -18.67 -7.24 -7.28
C LEU A 343 -18.72 -7.71 -5.82
N GLY A 344 -17.60 -8.27 -5.34
CA GLY A 344 -17.44 -8.60 -3.94
C GLY A 344 -18.29 -9.77 -3.47
N LYS A 345 -18.55 -10.78 -4.33
CA LYS A 345 -19.47 -11.89 -4.02
C LYS A 345 -19.14 -12.67 -2.75
N ASP A 346 -17.87 -12.74 -2.37
CA ASP A 346 -17.41 -13.39 -1.13
C ASP A 346 -17.84 -12.60 0.13
N PHE A 347 -18.16 -11.31 0.00
CA PHE A 347 -18.56 -10.40 1.07
C PHE A 347 -19.74 -9.51 0.64
N PRO A 348 -20.92 -10.09 0.36
CA PRO A 348 -22.01 -9.36 -0.31
C PRO A 348 -22.57 -8.19 0.52
N ASN A 349 -22.42 -8.21 1.85
CA ASN A 349 -22.93 -7.21 2.77
C ASN A 349 -22.27 -5.82 2.65
N ILE A 350 -21.13 -5.71 1.96
CA ILE A 350 -20.43 -4.44 1.74
C ILE A 350 -20.77 -3.82 0.38
N THR A 351 -21.43 -4.55 -0.51
CA THR A 351 -21.80 -4.09 -1.85
C THR A 351 -23.26 -3.65 -1.88
N VAL A 352 -23.48 -2.38 -2.21
CA VAL A 352 -24.81 -1.83 -2.45
C VAL A 352 -25.05 -1.78 -3.96
N ASP A 353 -25.97 -2.64 -4.44
CA ASP A 353 -26.44 -2.58 -5.82
C ASP A 353 -27.47 -1.45 -5.98
N LEU A 354 -27.24 -0.56 -6.93
CA LEU A 354 -28.09 0.60 -7.18
C LEU A 354 -29.29 0.30 -8.09
N THR A 355 -29.47 -0.95 -8.53
CA THR A 355 -30.60 -1.33 -9.38
C THR A 355 -31.93 -0.97 -8.72
N GLY A 356 -32.71 -0.11 -9.38
CA GLY A 356 -34.02 0.36 -8.89
C GLY A 356 -33.95 1.39 -7.75
N LYS A 357 -32.76 1.81 -7.30
CA LYS A 357 -32.58 2.83 -6.25
C LYS A 357 -32.50 4.23 -6.84
N GLU A 358 -33.10 5.22 -6.18
CA GLU A 358 -33.02 6.62 -6.63
C GLU A 358 -31.61 7.19 -6.59
N LEU A 359 -30.75 6.66 -5.69
CA LEU A 359 -29.34 7.02 -5.61
C LEU A 359 -28.58 6.81 -6.92
N LEU A 360 -29.03 5.93 -7.83
CA LEU A 360 -28.42 5.80 -9.15
C LEU A 360 -28.36 7.14 -9.89
N ASN A 361 -29.36 7.99 -9.71
CA ASN A 361 -29.45 9.32 -10.32
C ASN A 361 -28.31 10.26 -9.92
N ALA A 362 -27.62 10.01 -8.79
CA ALA A 362 -26.42 10.76 -8.41
C ALA A 362 -25.28 10.57 -9.41
N TYR A 363 -25.27 9.43 -10.12
CA TYR A 363 -24.23 9.00 -11.04
C TYR A 363 -24.70 9.05 -12.49
N ARG A 364 -25.91 8.56 -12.77
CA ARG A 364 -26.54 8.59 -14.10
C ARG A 364 -28.06 8.53 -14.04
N PHE A 365 -28.72 9.09 -15.04
CA PHE A 365 -30.17 8.97 -15.22
C PHE A 365 -30.52 8.91 -16.71
N GLU A 366 -31.74 8.49 -17.03
CA GLU A 366 -32.26 8.49 -18.39
C GLU A 366 -33.03 9.79 -18.67
N PHE A 367 -32.73 10.43 -19.79
CA PHE A 367 -33.46 11.60 -20.25
C PHE A 367 -33.49 11.65 -21.78
N ASN A 368 -34.67 11.82 -22.37
CA ASN A 368 -34.88 11.80 -23.83
C ASN A 368 -34.28 10.56 -24.52
N ASN A 369 -34.49 9.36 -23.96
CA ASN A 369 -33.96 8.08 -24.45
C ASN A 369 -32.43 8.01 -24.53
N ALA A 370 -31.72 8.82 -23.75
CA ALA A 370 -30.28 8.76 -23.63
C ALA A 370 -29.86 8.70 -22.15
N THR A 371 -28.81 7.94 -21.90
CA THR A 371 -28.13 7.94 -20.60
C THR A 371 -27.35 9.24 -20.43
N VAL A 372 -27.70 10.00 -19.40
CA VAL A 372 -26.98 11.19 -18.95
C VAL A 372 -26.11 10.82 -17.75
N TYR A 373 -24.80 10.90 -17.92
CA TYR A 373 -23.84 10.77 -16.84
C TYR A 373 -23.77 12.06 -16.03
N ASN A 374 -24.22 12.01 -14.77
CA ASN A 374 -24.55 13.18 -13.96
C ASN A 374 -23.32 13.88 -13.34
N THR A 375 -22.38 14.26 -14.19
CA THR A 375 -21.17 14.99 -13.79
C THR A 375 -21.47 16.33 -13.14
N TYR A 376 -22.59 16.98 -13.46
CA TYR A 376 -22.98 18.22 -12.78
C TYR A 376 -23.25 17.97 -11.29
N ASN A 377 -24.04 16.96 -10.91
CA ASN A 377 -24.22 16.60 -9.50
C ASN A 377 -22.90 16.32 -8.79
N LEU A 378 -22.02 15.55 -9.45
CA LEU A 378 -20.76 15.11 -8.87
C LEU A 378 -19.76 16.27 -8.73
N MET A 379 -19.70 17.21 -9.68
CA MET A 379 -18.62 18.20 -9.72
C MET A 379 -19.02 19.58 -9.19
N ARG A 380 -20.31 19.93 -9.16
CA ARG A 380 -20.78 21.30 -8.92
C ARG A 380 -20.42 21.92 -7.57
N GLY A 381 -20.09 21.11 -6.55
CA GLY A 381 -19.87 21.59 -5.19
C GLY A 381 -20.92 22.60 -4.71
N ASN A 382 -20.47 23.71 -4.14
CA ASN A 382 -21.32 24.87 -3.82
C ASN A 382 -21.14 26.03 -4.82
N ASP A 383 -20.31 25.86 -5.85
CA ASP A 383 -19.89 26.91 -6.78
C ASP A 383 -20.38 26.70 -8.22
N ASN A 384 -21.22 25.67 -8.44
CA ASN A 384 -21.79 25.29 -9.74
C ASN A 384 -20.74 24.93 -10.81
N TRP A 385 -19.57 24.42 -10.41
CA TRP A 385 -18.56 23.98 -11.37
C TRP A 385 -19.09 22.87 -12.30
N ASP A 386 -19.11 23.14 -13.61
CA ASP A 386 -19.67 22.26 -14.64
C ASP A 386 -18.68 22.08 -15.81
N PRO A 387 -17.62 21.27 -15.63
CA PRO A 387 -16.58 21.09 -16.67
C PRO A 387 -17.10 20.39 -17.94
N MET A 388 -18.26 19.73 -17.89
CA MET A 388 -18.87 19.04 -19.04
C MET A 388 -19.99 19.84 -19.71
N GLY A 389 -20.42 20.95 -19.12
CA GLY A 389 -21.47 21.80 -19.68
C GLY A 389 -22.86 21.16 -19.70
N ILE A 390 -23.16 20.24 -18.78
CA ILE A 390 -24.43 19.50 -18.79
C ILE A 390 -25.50 20.06 -17.84
N LYS A 391 -25.21 21.16 -17.12
CA LYS A 391 -26.14 21.77 -16.16
C LYS A 391 -27.54 21.99 -16.74
N SER A 392 -27.65 22.54 -17.94
CA SER A 392 -28.94 22.85 -18.58
C SER A 392 -29.77 21.58 -18.87
N ILE A 393 -29.10 20.47 -19.20
CA ILE A 393 -29.75 19.16 -19.40
C ILE A 393 -30.31 18.66 -18.07
N VAL A 394 -29.52 18.76 -16.99
CA VAL A 394 -29.95 18.35 -15.65
C VAL A 394 -31.13 19.19 -15.18
N GLU A 395 -31.06 20.53 -15.26
CA GLU A 395 -32.15 21.42 -14.84
C GLU A 395 -33.44 21.18 -15.64
N LYS A 396 -33.32 20.89 -16.94
CA LYS A 396 -34.47 20.52 -17.77
C LYS A 396 -35.08 19.19 -17.32
N ALA A 397 -34.25 18.18 -17.06
CA ALA A 397 -34.70 16.88 -16.58
C ALA A 397 -35.37 16.97 -15.20
N GLU A 398 -34.84 17.80 -14.28
CA GLU A 398 -35.46 18.06 -12.99
C GLU A 398 -36.84 18.68 -13.15
N LYS A 399 -36.96 19.71 -14.01
CA LYS A 399 -38.23 20.40 -14.28
C LYS A 399 -39.30 19.47 -14.87
N GLU A 400 -38.92 18.60 -15.79
CA GLU A 400 -39.86 17.69 -16.47
C GLU A 400 -40.25 16.48 -15.61
N SER A 401 -39.32 15.95 -14.81
CA SER A 401 -39.58 14.76 -13.98
C SER A 401 -40.09 15.08 -12.58
N GLY A 402 -39.92 16.31 -12.10
CA GLY A 402 -40.17 16.71 -10.71
C GLY A 402 -39.17 16.12 -9.70
N LYS A 403 -38.11 15.45 -10.16
CA LYS A 403 -37.08 14.85 -9.31
C LYS A 403 -35.88 15.78 -9.17
N ASN A 404 -35.14 15.64 -8.06
CA ASN A 404 -33.84 16.28 -7.88
C ASN A 404 -32.76 15.43 -8.55
N TYR A 405 -31.95 16.06 -9.39
CA TYR A 405 -30.78 15.47 -10.04
C TYR A 405 -29.50 16.26 -9.77
N SER A 406 -29.58 17.49 -9.28
CA SER A 406 -28.43 18.36 -9.10
C SER A 406 -27.86 18.36 -7.69
N SER A 407 -28.55 17.78 -6.69
CA SER A 407 -28.09 17.78 -5.30
C SER A 407 -28.37 16.46 -4.59
N ILE A 408 -27.87 15.36 -5.18
CA ILE A 408 -27.98 14.01 -4.63
C ILE A 408 -26.66 13.62 -3.95
N PRO A 409 -26.66 13.20 -2.68
CA PRO A 409 -25.46 12.77 -1.99
C PRO A 409 -24.92 11.43 -2.51
N THR A 410 -23.62 11.19 -2.32
CA THR A 410 -22.93 9.97 -2.77
C THR A 410 -22.30 9.18 -1.62
N LEU A 411 -22.35 9.69 -0.39
CA LEU A 411 -21.73 9.06 0.76
C LEU A 411 -22.54 9.29 2.04
N LEU A 412 -22.78 8.22 2.78
CA LEU A 412 -23.21 8.23 4.18
C LEU A 412 -22.05 7.69 5.04
N LYS A 413 -21.76 8.35 6.16
CA LYS A 413 -20.75 7.93 7.15
C LYS A 413 -21.37 7.89 8.53
N ILE A 414 -20.90 6.97 9.37
CA ILE A 414 -21.28 6.87 10.79
C ILE A 414 -20.01 7.01 11.64
N LYS A 415 -20.12 7.73 12.76
CA LYS A 415 -19.09 7.78 13.81
C LYS A 415 -19.69 7.51 15.20
N PRO A 416 -18.99 6.79 16.09
CA PRO A 416 -17.80 5.99 15.79
C PRO A 416 -18.14 4.79 14.89
N SER A 417 -17.16 4.32 14.10
CA SER A 417 -17.34 3.15 13.23
C SER A 417 -17.14 1.83 14.00
N ARG A 418 -16.33 1.84 15.07
CA ARG A 418 -16.06 0.68 15.92
C ARG A 418 -15.83 1.08 17.37
N GLU A 419 -16.43 0.36 18.32
CA GLU A 419 -16.11 0.43 19.76
C GLU A 419 -16.42 -0.89 20.49
N THR A 420 -15.98 -0.98 21.75
CA THR A 420 -16.36 -2.03 22.70
C THR A 420 -17.19 -1.40 23.83
N LEU A 421 -18.36 -1.97 24.11
CA LEU A 421 -19.30 -1.46 25.11
C LEU A 421 -19.65 -2.53 26.14
N GLU A 422 -19.63 -2.16 27.42
CA GLU A 422 -20.03 -3.00 28.55
C GLU A 422 -21.49 -2.72 28.97
N THR A 423 -22.33 -3.76 28.98
CA THR A 423 -23.71 -3.70 29.48
C THR A 423 -23.78 -3.12 30.90
N GLY A 424 -24.60 -2.10 31.09
CA GLY A 424 -24.86 -1.48 32.40
C GLY A 424 -23.84 -0.41 32.81
N LYS A 425 -22.83 -0.14 31.99
CA LYS A 425 -21.79 0.86 32.25
C LYS A 425 -21.64 1.85 31.09
N ASP A 426 -21.59 1.33 29.86
CA ASP A 426 -21.31 2.14 28.68
C ASP A 426 -22.58 2.38 27.84
N SER A 427 -22.56 3.48 27.09
CA SER A 427 -23.46 3.74 25.95
C SER A 427 -22.72 4.68 25.00
N VAL A 428 -23.10 4.68 23.72
CA VAL A 428 -22.45 5.53 22.72
C VAL A 428 -23.46 6.16 21.79
N THR A 429 -23.23 7.41 21.42
CA THR A 429 -24.06 8.12 20.43
C THR A 429 -23.42 8.01 19.05
N LEU A 430 -24.16 7.46 18.11
CA LEU A 430 -23.83 7.41 16.70
C LEU A 430 -24.27 8.70 16.00
N GLU A 431 -23.34 9.28 15.25
CA GLU A 431 -23.56 10.44 14.39
C GLU A 431 -23.44 10.03 12.93
N ALA A 432 -24.44 10.41 12.13
CA ALA A 432 -24.45 10.19 10.70
C ALA A 432 -24.11 11.49 9.95
N THR A 433 -23.27 11.40 8.92
CA THR A 433 -22.96 12.52 8.02
C THR A 433 -23.21 12.10 6.58
N VAL A 434 -23.99 12.90 5.84
CA VAL A 434 -24.32 12.68 4.44
C VAL A 434 -23.60 13.71 3.58
N ASN A 435 -22.88 13.28 2.55
CA ASN A 435 -22.08 14.16 1.70
C ASN A 435 -22.39 13.97 0.22
N ARG A 436 -22.46 15.09 -0.53
CA ARG A 436 -22.24 15.10 -1.98
C ARG A 436 -20.76 14.95 -2.28
N PHE A 437 -20.45 14.48 -3.49
CA PHE A 437 -19.08 14.32 -3.95
C PHE A 437 -18.25 15.60 -3.76
N GLY A 438 -16.98 15.44 -3.36
CA GLY A 438 -16.12 16.56 -2.97
C GLY A 438 -16.20 16.93 -1.48
N ASN A 439 -16.84 16.08 -0.67
CA ASN A 439 -17.03 16.27 0.78
C ASN A 439 -17.92 17.46 1.16
N TYR A 440 -18.93 17.76 0.35
CA TYR A 440 -19.92 18.78 0.68
C TYR A 440 -21.06 18.16 1.47
N GLU A 441 -21.13 18.47 2.76
CA GLU A 441 -22.17 17.97 3.65
C GLU A 441 -23.56 18.46 3.23
N LEU A 442 -24.53 17.54 3.23
CA LEU A 442 -25.95 17.86 3.17
C LEU A 442 -26.54 17.66 4.56
N LYS A 443 -27.06 18.76 5.12
CA LYS A 443 -27.73 18.76 6.43
C LYS A 443 -29.16 18.25 6.31
N ASP A 444 -29.74 17.97 7.48
CA ASP A 444 -31.17 17.64 7.65
C ASP A 444 -31.63 16.42 6.83
N GLN A 445 -30.69 15.50 6.54
CA GLN A 445 -30.99 14.26 5.84
C GLN A 445 -31.59 13.25 6.82
N LYS A 446 -32.74 12.69 6.46
CA LYS A 446 -33.37 11.64 7.26
C LYS A 446 -32.55 10.34 7.16
N VAL A 447 -32.08 9.87 8.30
CA VAL A 447 -31.32 8.62 8.43
C VAL A 447 -32.15 7.62 9.21
N VAL A 448 -32.25 6.39 8.68
CA VAL A 448 -32.93 5.27 9.33
C VAL A 448 -31.91 4.31 9.87
N TRP A 449 -31.93 4.09 11.19
CA TRP A 449 -31.05 3.17 11.90
C TRP A 449 -31.69 1.79 12.02
N LYS A 450 -30.90 0.73 11.80
CA LYS A 450 -31.37 -0.66 11.84
C LYS A 450 -30.34 -1.57 12.50
N ILE A 451 -30.85 -2.61 13.14
CA ILE A 451 -30.11 -3.80 13.56
C ILE A 451 -30.85 -5.03 13.08
N ALA A 452 -30.11 -6.09 12.80
CA ALA A 452 -30.70 -7.37 12.45
C ALA A 452 -31.40 -8.00 13.68
N PRO A 453 -32.46 -8.81 13.50
CA PRO A 453 -33.23 -9.39 14.62
C PRO A 453 -32.37 -10.13 15.65
N GLU A 454 -31.31 -10.81 15.22
CA GLU A 454 -30.36 -11.53 16.07
C GLU A 454 -29.61 -10.62 17.05
N TYR A 455 -29.55 -9.31 16.81
CA TYR A 455 -28.87 -8.35 17.68
C TYR A 455 -29.80 -7.65 18.68
N GLN A 456 -31.13 -7.82 18.57
CA GLN A 456 -32.09 -7.13 19.43
C GLN A 456 -32.02 -7.52 20.91
N SER A 457 -31.47 -8.71 21.21
CA SER A 457 -31.21 -9.16 22.58
C SER A 457 -29.89 -8.64 23.15
N LEU A 458 -29.04 -8.04 22.32
CA LEU A 458 -27.71 -7.56 22.68
C LEU A 458 -27.65 -6.05 22.82
N VAL A 459 -28.42 -5.32 22.01
CA VAL A 459 -28.39 -3.86 21.93
C VAL A 459 -29.81 -3.30 21.77
N LYS A 460 -30.09 -2.19 22.46
CA LYS A 460 -31.24 -1.31 22.21
C LYS A 460 -30.76 -0.06 21.48
N LEU A 461 -31.49 0.36 20.47
CA LEU A 461 -31.29 1.64 19.78
C LEU A 461 -32.34 2.65 20.22
N GLU A 462 -31.91 3.86 20.57
CA GLU A 462 -32.78 5.01 20.82
C GLU A 462 -32.40 6.13 19.84
N VAL A 463 -33.35 6.58 19.02
CA VAL A 463 -33.10 7.64 18.03
C VAL A 463 -33.63 8.95 18.61
N ASN A 464 -32.75 9.94 18.71
CA ASN A 464 -33.04 11.26 19.22
C ASN A 464 -33.75 12.11 18.16
N GLU A 465 -34.37 13.22 18.58
CA GLU A 465 -35.03 14.18 17.67
C GLU A 465 -34.07 14.78 16.64
N ASP A 466 -32.78 14.90 16.97
CA ASP A 466 -31.72 15.38 16.09
C ASP A 466 -31.23 14.33 15.08
N GLY A 467 -31.82 13.13 15.07
CA GLY A 467 -31.49 12.03 14.18
C GLY A 467 -30.27 11.19 14.60
N LYS A 468 -29.60 11.54 15.70
CA LYS A 468 -28.52 10.72 16.29
C LYS A 468 -29.11 9.46 16.94
N CYS A 469 -28.31 8.41 17.00
CA CYS A 469 -28.75 7.13 17.58
C CYS A 469 -27.89 6.76 18.79
N VAL A 470 -28.50 6.66 19.96
CA VAL A 470 -27.86 6.12 21.16
C VAL A 470 -27.93 4.60 21.13
N VAL A 471 -26.77 3.98 21.25
CA VAL A 471 -26.57 2.53 21.30
C VAL A 471 -26.40 2.14 22.76
N ILE A 472 -27.36 1.35 23.27
CA ILE A 472 -27.39 0.92 24.66
C ILE A 472 -27.16 -0.60 24.72
N PRO A 473 -26.02 -1.07 25.27
CA PRO A 473 -25.76 -2.49 25.42
C PRO A 473 -26.71 -3.10 26.47
N ILE A 474 -27.37 -4.19 26.09
CA ILE A 474 -28.30 -4.95 26.94
C ILE A 474 -27.98 -6.46 26.94
N ASN A 475 -26.78 -6.84 26.53
CA ASN A 475 -26.33 -8.23 26.50
C ASN A 475 -26.32 -8.82 27.92
N LYS A 476 -27.24 -9.78 28.16
CA LYS A 476 -27.37 -10.55 29.41
C LYS A 476 -26.70 -11.93 29.36
N GLY A 477 -26.07 -12.26 28.23
CA GLY A 477 -25.32 -13.50 28.07
C GLY A 477 -23.99 -13.45 28.82
N ASN A 478 -23.14 -14.45 28.55
CA ASN A 478 -21.81 -14.53 29.14
C ASN A 478 -20.73 -14.00 28.20
N GLU A 479 -20.90 -14.14 26.88
CA GLU A 479 -19.86 -13.79 25.91
C GLU A 479 -20.02 -12.37 25.37
N THR A 480 -18.90 -11.75 25.03
CA THR A 480 -18.89 -10.55 24.19
C THR A 480 -19.27 -10.94 22.76
N LYS A 481 -20.20 -10.19 22.15
CA LYS A 481 -20.70 -10.46 20.80
C LYS A 481 -20.48 -9.28 19.88
N GLU A 482 -20.11 -9.55 18.64
CA GLU A 482 -20.08 -8.53 17.59
C GLU A 482 -21.51 -8.19 17.14
N VAL A 483 -21.82 -6.90 17.07
CA VAL A 483 -23.10 -6.36 16.61
C VAL A 483 -22.85 -5.35 15.50
N ILE A 484 -23.57 -5.48 14.39
CA ILE A 484 -23.51 -4.55 13.27
C ILE A 484 -24.76 -3.67 13.30
N ILE A 485 -24.56 -2.36 13.33
CA ILE A 485 -25.61 -1.35 13.23
C ILE A 485 -25.50 -0.73 11.85
N THR A 486 -26.60 -0.69 11.11
CA THR A 486 -26.65 -0.08 9.78
C THR A 486 -27.48 1.19 9.79
N ALA A 487 -27.12 2.12 8.92
CA ALA A 487 -27.88 3.33 8.67
C ALA A 487 -28.12 3.48 7.17
N SER A 488 -29.30 3.99 6.79
CA SER A 488 -29.62 4.25 5.39
C SER A 488 -30.38 5.54 5.17
N THR A 489 -30.21 6.18 4.02
CA THR A 489 -31.07 7.27 3.53
C THR A 489 -32.18 6.74 2.64
N GLU A 490 -33.23 7.54 2.43
CA GLU A 490 -34.33 7.21 1.51
C GLU A 490 -33.85 6.97 0.06
N SER A 491 -32.88 7.76 -0.40
CA SER A 491 -32.29 7.59 -1.74
C SER A 491 -31.57 6.25 -1.93
N GLY A 492 -31.11 5.63 -0.83
CA GLY A 492 -30.43 4.33 -0.84
C GLY A 492 -28.94 4.38 -0.50
N LEU A 493 -28.44 5.45 0.12
CA LEU A 493 -27.11 5.41 0.75
C LEU A 493 -27.16 4.48 1.96
N GLU A 494 -26.03 3.86 2.27
CA GLU A 494 -25.90 2.90 3.36
C GLU A 494 -24.55 3.12 4.05
N ALA A 495 -24.53 2.91 5.35
CA ALA A 495 -23.33 2.89 6.17
C ALA A 495 -23.51 1.88 7.30
N ALA A 496 -22.42 1.51 7.95
CA ALA A 496 -22.45 0.63 9.11
C ALA A 496 -21.42 1.01 10.17
N SER A 497 -21.66 0.52 11.39
CA SER A 497 -20.72 0.50 12.50
C SER A 497 -20.72 -0.88 13.13
N VAL A 498 -19.60 -1.29 13.72
CA VAL A 498 -19.37 -2.63 14.28
C VAL A 498 -18.96 -2.50 15.74
N PHE A 499 -19.76 -3.05 16.63
CA PHE A 499 -19.54 -2.96 18.07
C PHE A 499 -19.26 -4.32 18.70
N GLN A 500 -18.34 -4.37 19.65
CA GLN A 500 -18.15 -5.54 20.52
C GLN A 500 -18.94 -5.30 21.82
N ILE A 501 -20.04 -6.03 22.00
CA ILE A 501 -20.98 -5.84 23.10
C ILE A 501 -20.72 -6.87 24.19
N ALA A 502 -20.01 -6.43 25.22
CA ALA A 502 -19.70 -7.21 26.40
C ALA A 502 -20.88 -7.22 27.39
N PRO A 503 -21.15 -8.35 28.07
CA PRO A 503 -22.04 -8.33 29.22
C PRO A 503 -21.39 -7.57 30.38
N ALA A 504 -22.14 -7.31 31.46
CA ALA A 504 -21.59 -6.68 32.65
C ALA A 504 -20.42 -7.49 33.22
N PHE A 505 -19.28 -6.84 33.46
CA PHE A 505 -18.12 -7.50 34.03
C PHE A 505 -18.29 -7.71 35.54
N MET A 506 -17.66 -8.77 36.04
CA MET A 506 -17.66 -9.14 37.45
C MET A 506 -16.27 -8.93 38.05
N ALA A 507 -16.21 -8.96 39.38
CA ALA A 507 -14.94 -9.01 40.08
C ALA A 507 -14.13 -10.25 39.66
N PRO A 508 -12.80 -10.16 39.55
CA PRO A 508 -11.95 -11.31 39.31
C PRO A 508 -12.13 -12.37 40.41
N PRO A 509 -12.07 -13.67 40.06
CA PRO A 509 -12.28 -14.74 41.03
C PRO A 509 -11.12 -14.83 42.03
N THR A 510 -11.43 -15.24 43.26
CA THR A 510 -10.43 -15.43 44.32
C THR A 510 -9.90 -16.85 44.35
N PHE A 511 -8.70 -17.07 44.88
CA PHE A 511 -8.14 -18.41 45.06
C PHE A 511 -8.82 -19.14 46.23
N THR A 512 -9.45 -20.29 45.96
CA THR A 512 -9.85 -21.26 46.99
C THR A 512 -8.68 -22.15 47.39
N THR A 513 -7.77 -22.41 46.44
CA THR A 513 -6.49 -23.08 46.68
C THR A 513 -5.36 -22.24 46.09
N LEU A 514 -4.41 -21.84 46.95
CA LEU A 514 -3.26 -21.07 46.52
C LEU A 514 -2.37 -21.86 45.54
N PRO A 515 -1.74 -21.19 44.55
CA PRO A 515 -0.88 -21.82 43.57
C PRO A 515 0.26 -22.67 44.16
N ARG A 516 0.46 -23.87 43.61
CA ARG A 516 1.55 -24.80 43.93
C ARG A 516 2.10 -25.44 42.66
N ILE A 517 3.42 -25.56 42.58
CA ILE A 517 4.08 -26.25 41.47
C ILE A 517 4.52 -27.64 41.94
N ASN A 518 4.11 -28.67 41.20
CA ASN A 518 4.50 -30.05 41.41
C ASN A 518 5.35 -30.53 40.22
N LYS A 519 6.34 -31.38 40.47
CA LYS A 519 7.13 -32.01 39.41
C LYS A 519 6.49 -33.33 39.00
N THR A 520 6.43 -33.60 37.71
CA THR A 520 6.00 -34.89 37.15
C THR A 520 7.20 -35.79 36.85
N THR A 521 6.97 -37.06 36.52
CA THR A 521 8.03 -38.03 36.19
C THR A 521 8.57 -37.89 34.76
N ASP A 522 7.89 -37.13 33.89
CA ASP A 522 8.19 -36.96 32.47
C ASP A 522 8.91 -35.64 32.13
N GLY A 523 9.52 -35.00 33.12
CA GLY A 523 10.31 -33.77 32.93
C GLY A 523 9.46 -32.51 32.78
N LYS A 524 8.31 -32.44 33.46
CA LYS A 524 7.41 -31.30 33.43
C LYS A 524 7.12 -30.76 34.82
N LEU A 525 6.69 -29.51 34.86
CA LEU A 525 6.14 -28.85 36.03
C LEU A 525 4.64 -28.63 35.83
N LEU A 526 3.85 -29.08 36.81
CA LEU A 526 2.40 -28.90 36.85
C LEU A 526 2.05 -27.83 37.88
N LEU A 527 1.39 -26.78 37.41
CA LEU A 527 0.84 -25.72 38.22
C LEU A 527 -0.58 -26.05 38.65
N ASN A 528 -0.79 -26.14 39.97
CA ASN A 528 -2.08 -26.46 40.58
C ASN A 528 -2.58 -25.25 41.37
N TYR A 529 -3.81 -24.84 41.11
CA TYR A 529 -4.58 -23.87 41.90
C TYR A 529 -6.07 -24.10 41.66
N ALA A 530 -6.91 -23.53 42.51
CA ALA A 530 -8.36 -23.52 42.32
C ALA A 530 -8.89 -22.11 42.58
N LEU A 531 -9.88 -21.72 41.80
CA LEU A 531 -10.53 -20.42 41.85
C LEU A 531 -11.99 -20.59 42.29
N ASP A 532 -12.50 -19.61 43.02
CA ASP A 532 -13.90 -19.52 43.42
C ASP A 532 -14.71 -18.95 42.24
N MET A 533 -15.13 -19.82 41.32
CA MET A 533 -15.94 -19.43 40.17
C MET A 533 -16.65 -20.63 39.53
N THR A 534 -17.67 -20.32 38.73
CA THR A 534 -18.42 -21.29 37.90
C THR A 534 -18.04 -21.25 36.41
N PHE A 535 -17.14 -20.33 36.03
CA PHE A 535 -16.68 -20.18 34.64
C PHE A 535 -15.44 -21.02 34.37
N GLU A 536 -15.19 -21.26 33.08
CA GLU A 536 -13.91 -21.78 32.62
C GLU A 536 -12.75 -20.85 33.00
N ASP A 537 -11.64 -21.46 33.35
CA ASP A 537 -10.43 -20.76 33.79
C ASP A 537 -9.69 -20.21 32.59
N GLU A 538 -9.63 -18.88 32.50
CA GLU A 538 -8.89 -18.14 31.48
C GLU A 538 -7.71 -17.37 32.09
N SER A 539 -7.23 -17.78 33.27
CA SER A 539 -6.17 -17.08 34.00
C SER A 539 -4.93 -16.87 33.15
N LEU A 540 -4.32 -15.70 33.31
CA LEU A 540 -3.04 -15.41 32.66
C LEU A 540 -1.93 -16.07 33.47
N VAL A 541 -1.24 -17.03 32.87
CA VAL A 541 -0.15 -17.78 33.52
C VAL A 541 1.15 -17.53 32.78
N ASN A 542 2.11 -16.92 33.49
CA ASN A 542 3.45 -16.67 32.97
C ASN A 542 4.48 -17.48 33.78
N TRP A 543 5.44 -18.06 33.10
CA TRP A 543 6.54 -18.84 33.66
C TRP A 543 7.85 -18.09 33.53
N TYR A 544 8.72 -18.24 34.53
CA TYR A 544 9.97 -17.52 34.64
C TYR A 544 11.11 -18.42 35.12
N ARG A 545 12.33 -18.15 34.65
CA ARG A 545 13.57 -18.63 35.29
C ARG A 545 14.05 -17.59 36.29
N CYS A 546 14.39 -18.05 37.49
CA CYS A 546 14.84 -17.23 38.61
C CYS A 546 16.19 -17.73 39.12
N ARG A 547 16.97 -16.82 39.70
CA ARG A 547 18.33 -17.12 40.20
C ARG A 547 18.34 -17.83 41.54
N ASP A 548 17.27 -17.68 42.32
CA ASP A 548 17.14 -18.25 43.66
C ASP A 548 15.73 -18.74 43.98
N VAL A 549 15.62 -19.44 45.11
CA VAL A 549 14.38 -20.00 45.65
C VAL A 549 13.33 -18.95 46.03
N LYS A 550 13.73 -17.67 46.19
CA LYS A 550 12.82 -16.56 46.46
C LYS A 550 12.21 -15.97 45.17
N GLY A 551 12.66 -16.43 44.01
CA GLY A 551 12.18 -15.94 42.72
C GLY A 551 12.83 -14.63 42.27
N SER A 552 14.05 -14.33 42.74
CA SER A 552 14.72 -13.08 42.33
C SER A 552 15.19 -13.14 40.87
N HIS A 553 15.26 -11.95 40.25
CA HIS A 553 15.67 -11.74 38.85
C HIS A 553 14.90 -12.62 37.85
N PRO A 554 13.55 -12.57 37.85
CA PRO A 554 12.74 -13.43 36.99
C PRO A 554 12.87 -13.01 35.52
N ILE A 555 13.27 -13.95 34.66
CA ILE A 555 13.25 -13.80 33.20
C ILE A 555 12.06 -14.61 32.66
N GLU A 556 11.13 -13.95 31.98
CA GLU A 556 9.92 -14.59 31.41
C GLU A 556 10.31 -15.50 30.25
N ILE A 557 9.84 -16.75 30.28
CA ILE A 557 10.20 -17.79 29.31
C ILE A 557 8.98 -18.35 28.59
N ALA A 558 7.81 -18.37 29.25
CA ALA A 558 6.57 -18.84 28.64
C ALA A 558 5.34 -18.11 29.22
N VAL A 559 4.27 -18.04 28.44
CA VAL A 559 3.06 -17.28 28.73
C VAL A 559 1.83 -18.00 28.17
N SER A 560 0.69 -17.85 28.85
CA SER A 560 -0.61 -18.28 28.37
C SER A 560 -1.04 -17.51 27.11
N ARG A 561 -1.80 -18.17 26.23
CA ARG A 561 -2.40 -17.59 25.02
C ARG A 561 -3.83 -18.09 24.83
N ASN A 562 -4.56 -17.42 23.96
CA ASN A 562 -5.87 -17.88 23.48
C ASN A 562 -6.88 -18.15 24.61
N ASN A 563 -6.84 -17.32 25.68
CA ASN A 563 -7.63 -17.48 26.90
C ASN A 563 -7.48 -18.85 27.58
N LYS A 564 -6.35 -19.53 27.38
CA LYS A 564 -6.05 -20.83 27.99
C LYS A 564 -4.87 -20.70 28.96
N PRO A 565 -5.03 -20.99 30.26
CA PRO A 565 -3.95 -20.95 31.23
C PRO A 565 -2.91 -22.02 30.91
N LEU A 566 -1.64 -21.63 30.86
CA LEU A 566 -0.53 -22.56 30.65
C LEU A 566 -0.18 -23.27 31.96
N LYS A 567 -0.96 -24.29 32.33
CA LYS A 567 -0.80 -25.01 33.61
C LYS A 567 0.36 -25.99 33.64
N THR A 568 0.97 -26.29 32.49
CA THR A 568 2.11 -27.21 32.38
C THR A 568 3.28 -26.51 31.71
N TYR A 569 4.48 -26.72 32.25
CA TYR A 569 5.74 -26.25 31.68
C TYR A 569 6.70 -27.42 31.46
N ASP A 570 7.13 -27.62 30.22
CA ASP A 570 8.10 -28.65 29.85
C ASP A 570 9.52 -28.16 30.18
N LEU A 571 10.28 -28.93 30.98
CA LEU A 571 11.64 -28.56 31.34
C LEU A 571 12.62 -28.91 30.21
N SER A 572 13.58 -28.03 30.00
CA SER A 572 14.63 -28.12 28.99
C SER A 572 16.03 -28.06 29.60
N SER A 573 17.07 -28.33 28.80
CA SER A 573 18.46 -28.11 29.21
C SER A 573 18.75 -26.67 29.67
N GLY A 574 18.02 -25.69 29.14
CA GLY A 574 18.11 -24.29 29.54
C GLY A 574 17.63 -24.00 30.97
N ASP A 575 16.87 -24.91 31.57
CA ASP A 575 16.34 -24.74 32.93
C ASP A 575 17.33 -25.21 33.99
N ILE A 576 18.32 -26.04 33.63
CA ILE A 576 19.32 -26.58 34.55
C ILE A 576 20.02 -25.43 35.28
N GLY A 577 20.01 -25.49 36.62
CA GLY A 577 20.62 -24.48 37.46
C GLY A 577 19.74 -23.26 37.76
N TYR A 578 18.49 -23.23 37.29
CA TYR A 578 17.52 -22.19 37.65
C TYR A 578 16.44 -22.71 38.59
N TYR A 579 15.75 -21.79 39.25
CA TYR A 579 14.47 -22.04 39.91
C TYR A 579 13.35 -21.59 38.96
N ILE A 580 12.26 -22.35 38.90
CA ILE A 580 11.12 -22.02 38.03
C ILE A 580 10.01 -21.36 38.85
N MET A 581 9.54 -20.21 38.39
CA MET A 581 8.43 -19.47 39.00
C MET A 581 7.24 -19.41 38.04
N ALA A 582 6.03 -19.52 38.57
CA ALA A 582 4.80 -19.19 37.86
C ALA A 582 4.12 -17.97 38.49
N SER A 583 3.55 -17.09 37.66
CA SER A 583 2.68 -15.98 38.06
C SER A 583 1.31 -16.18 37.45
N ILE A 584 0.26 -16.10 38.28
CA ILE A 584 -1.12 -16.40 37.90
C ILE A 584 -1.98 -15.18 38.20
N SER A 585 -2.55 -14.56 37.18
CA SER A 585 -3.60 -13.55 37.34
C SER A 585 -4.96 -14.21 37.09
N PRO A 586 -5.80 -14.38 38.14
CA PRO A 586 -7.12 -15.01 37.99
C PRO A 586 -7.98 -14.30 36.96
N LYS A 587 -8.54 -15.04 36.01
CA LYS A 587 -9.41 -14.50 34.97
C LYS A 587 -10.42 -15.55 34.50
N HIS A 588 -11.58 -15.06 34.09
CA HIS A 588 -12.53 -15.78 33.25
C HIS A 588 -13.11 -14.79 32.22
N LEU A 589 -13.93 -15.28 31.30
CA LEU A 589 -14.46 -14.49 30.18
C LEU A 589 -15.24 -13.20 30.57
N ARG A 590 -15.80 -13.12 31.79
CA ARG A 590 -16.56 -11.96 32.32
C ARG A 590 -15.78 -11.04 33.27
N CYS A 591 -14.45 -11.10 33.32
CA CYS A 591 -13.69 -10.18 34.17
C CYS A 591 -12.36 -9.79 33.51
N GLN A 592 -11.82 -8.66 33.99
CA GLN A 592 -10.42 -8.34 33.75
C GLN A 592 -9.53 -9.24 34.60
N ALA A 593 -8.26 -9.37 34.24
CA ALA A 593 -7.31 -10.16 35.01
C ALA A 593 -7.12 -9.58 36.42
N GLY A 594 -7.27 -10.42 37.44
CA GLY A 594 -7.05 -10.05 38.84
C GLY A 594 -5.58 -9.88 39.21
N THR A 595 -5.34 -9.49 40.46
CA THR A 595 -3.99 -9.32 41.01
C THR A 595 -3.18 -10.62 40.92
N PRO A 596 -1.96 -10.60 40.36
CA PRO A 596 -1.15 -11.80 40.19
C PRO A 596 -0.72 -12.42 41.52
N LYS A 597 -0.73 -13.75 41.60
CA LYS A 597 -0.09 -14.53 42.67
C LYS A 597 1.06 -15.34 42.11
N THR A 598 2.22 -15.27 42.74
CA THR A 598 3.43 -16.00 42.33
C THR A 598 3.68 -17.22 43.21
N VAL A 599 4.28 -18.24 42.61
CA VAL A 599 4.80 -19.43 43.30
C VAL A 599 6.10 -19.87 42.65
N VAL A 600 7.10 -20.22 43.46
CA VAL A 600 8.40 -20.72 43.01
C VAL A 600 8.49 -22.21 43.32
N PHE A 601 8.93 -23.01 42.35
CA PHE A 601 9.26 -24.41 42.56
C PHE A 601 10.49 -24.48 43.47
N LYS A 602 10.34 -25.15 44.62
CA LYS A 602 11.31 -25.12 45.72
C LYS A 602 12.70 -25.68 45.36
N ASP A 603 12.75 -26.60 44.41
CA ASP A 603 13.96 -27.31 44.04
C ASP A 603 14.60 -26.65 42.81
N ARG A 604 15.92 -26.48 42.84
CA ARG A 604 16.69 -26.04 41.69
C ARG A 604 16.68 -27.15 40.64
N ILE A 605 16.38 -26.80 39.38
CA ILE A 605 16.32 -27.79 38.30
C ILE A 605 17.72 -28.37 38.06
N SER A 606 17.78 -29.69 37.95
CA SER A 606 19.00 -30.45 37.74
C SER A 606 18.86 -31.37 36.53
N LYS A 607 19.99 -31.98 36.12
CA LYS A 607 20.04 -32.83 34.91
C LYS A 607 19.03 -33.99 34.93
N LYS A 608 18.76 -34.58 36.10
CA LYS A 608 17.80 -35.70 36.27
C LYS A 608 16.34 -35.28 36.12
N ASP A 609 16.05 -33.98 36.12
CA ASP A 609 14.70 -33.44 36.07
C ASP A 609 14.22 -33.18 34.64
N ILE A 610 15.10 -33.34 33.65
CA ILE A 610 14.83 -33.02 32.25
C ILE A 610 14.93 -34.27 31.36
N LYS A 611 14.31 -34.19 30.18
CA LYS A 611 14.57 -35.11 29.08
C LYS A 611 15.58 -34.47 28.15
N GLU A 612 16.80 -35.01 28.09
CA GLU A 612 17.79 -34.52 27.14
C GLU A 612 17.31 -34.72 25.70
N SER A 613 17.51 -33.69 24.88
CA SER A 613 17.19 -33.68 23.47
C SER A 613 18.27 -32.92 22.72
N THR A 614 18.70 -33.48 21.59
CA THR A 614 19.55 -32.79 20.62
C THR A 614 18.72 -31.99 19.60
N ILE A 615 17.40 -31.97 19.77
CA ILE A 615 16.45 -31.25 18.94
C ILE A 615 15.71 -30.23 19.81
N LEU A 616 15.70 -28.97 19.37
CA LEU A 616 14.89 -27.91 19.95
C LEU A 616 13.78 -27.54 18.97
N VAL A 617 12.54 -27.67 19.43
CA VAL A 617 11.33 -27.13 18.78
C VAL A 617 10.74 -26.10 19.75
N PRO A 618 10.96 -24.79 19.54
CA PRO A 618 10.36 -23.78 20.40
C PRO A 618 8.84 -23.82 20.25
N ASN A 619 8.13 -23.86 21.38
CA ASN A 619 6.70 -23.65 21.39
C ASN A 619 6.43 -22.14 21.20
N PHE A 620 6.41 -21.68 19.94
CA PHE A 620 6.21 -20.25 19.65
C PHE A 620 4.88 -19.70 20.17
N GLU A 621 3.83 -20.52 20.28
CA GLU A 621 2.56 -20.09 20.85
C GLU A 621 2.75 -19.58 22.28
N ASN A 622 3.40 -20.38 23.11
CA ASN A 622 3.57 -20.05 24.51
C ASN A 622 4.91 -19.37 24.84
N MET A 623 5.87 -19.29 23.92
CA MET A 623 7.15 -18.62 24.16
C MET A 623 6.94 -17.14 24.48
N SER A 624 7.68 -16.62 25.46
CA SER A 624 7.68 -15.16 25.69
C SER A 624 8.29 -14.44 24.50
N ALA A 625 7.61 -13.38 24.05
CA ALA A 625 8.10 -12.47 23.02
C ALA A 625 8.64 -11.16 23.62
N LYS A 626 8.71 -11.08 24.95
CA LYS A 626 9.11 -9.87 25.67
C LYS A 626 10.56 -9.52 25.34
N PHE A 627 10.85 -8.22 25.22
CA PHE A 627 12.23 -7.74 25.10
C PHE A 627 13.12 -8.34 26.19
N GLN A 628 14.19 -9.00 25.77
CA GLN A 628 15.15 -9.72 26.62
C GLN A 628 16.53 -9.59 25.95
N PRO A 629 17.36 -8.62 26.37
CA PRO A 629 18.64 -8.36 25.69
C PRO A 629 19.82 -9.16 26.24
N GLU A 630 19.69 -9.81 27.41
CA GLU A 630 20.81 -10.53 28.01
C GLU A 630 21.10 -11.83 27.25
N ILE A 631 22.36 -12.04 26.88
CA ILE A 631 22.80 -13.25 26.17
C ILE A 631 23.19 -14.30 27.20
N LEU A 632 22.31 -15.26 27.43
CA LEU A 632 22.45 -16.30 28.45
C LEU A 632 22.30 -17.71 27.84
N PRO A 633 23.11 -18.71 28.25
CA PRO A 633 22.92 -20.09 27.82
C PRO A 633 21.54 -20.62 28.22
N GLY A 634 20.86 -21.26 27.27
CA GLY A 634 19.49 -21.77 27.40
C GLY A 634 18.38 -20.76 27.10
N PHE A 635 18.71 -19.50 26.81
CA PHE A 635 17.71 -18.43 26.59
C PHE A 635 17.63 -17.98 25.13
N TRP A 636 16.44 -17.47 24.79
CA TRP A 636 16.23 -16.65 23.62
C TRP A 636 16.53 -15.19 23.96
N THR A 637 17.48 -14.58 23.26
CA THR A 637 17.74 -13.15 23.27
C THR A 637 16.91 -12.47 22.20
N LEU A 638 16.03 -11.57 22.62
CA LEU A 638 15.06 -10.85 21.79
C LEU A 638 15.33 -9.34 21.92
N ASP A 639 15.83 -8.75 20.84
CA ASP A 639 16.11 -7.32 20.73
C ASP A 639 15.91 -6.80 19.30
N SER A 640 16.00 -5.49 19.12
CA SER A 640 16.07 -4.82 17.82
C SER A 640 17.49 -4.29 17.60
N PHE A 641 18.04 -4.51 16.41
CA PHE A 641 19.37 -4.04 16.02
C PHE A 641 19.36 -3.53 14.58
N ALA A 642 20.06 -2.42 14.32
CA ALA A 642 20.24 -1.84 12.99
C ALA A 642 21.64 -2.19 12.46
N PRO A 643 21.75 -3.14 11.50
CA PRO A 643 23.05 -3.55 10.97
C PRO A 643 23.74 -2.43 10.18
N ALA A 644 25.07 -2.37 10.27
CA ALA A 644 25.88 -1.32 9.65
C ALA A 644 25.75 -1.25 8.12
N ASP A 645 25.50 -2.39 7.46
CA ASP A 645 25.24 -2.47 6.01
C ASP A 645 23.88 -1.89 5.58
N THR A 646 23.10 -1.35 6.54
CA THR A 646 21.84 -0.64 6.29
C THR A 646 21.91 0.85 6.62
N ASN A 647 23.07 1.39 7.00
CA ASN A 647 23.24 2.77 7.46
C ASN A 647 22.75 3.82 6.46
N ASP A 648 22.92 3.58 5.16
CA ASP A 648 22.46 4.49 4.08
C ASP A 648 20.94 4.73 4.07
N GLN A 649 20.18 3.92 4.82
CA GLN A 649 18.72 4.02 4.93
C GLN A 649 18.26 4.85 6.14
N ASN A 650 19.18 5.42 6.92
CA ASN A 650 18.91 6.37 8.01
C ASN A 650 17.77 5.95 8.95
N TRP A 651 17.84 4.74 9.50
CA TRP A 651 16.86 4.24 10.47
C TRP A 651 17.57 3.73 11.73
N VAL A 652 16.83 3.72 12.84
CA VAL A 652 17.32 3.26 14.14
C VAL A 652 16.44 2.12 14.64
N ALA A 653 17.05 1.20 15.38
CA ALA A 653 16.33 0.11 16.01
C ALA A 653 15.58 0.60 17.26
N ASP A 654 14.33 0.15 17.43
CA ASP A 654 13.51 0.50 18.59
C ASP A 654 13.48 -0.67 19.60
N ASN A 655 14.03 -0.44 20.78
CA ASN A 655 14.03 -1.37 21.90
C ASN A 655 13.11 -0.92 23.05
N SER A 656 12.27 0.10 22.83
CA SER A 656 11.23 0.49 23.79
C SER A 656 10.03 -0.46 23.78
N ILE A 657 9.90 -1.25 22.72
CA ILE A 657 8.86 -2.26 22.51
C ILE A 657 9.46 -3.66 22.41
N SER A 658 8.61 -4.67 22.60
CA SER A 658 8.98 -6.06 22.27
C SER A 658 9.21 -6.19 20.76
N PRO A 659 10.36 -6.73 20.32
CA PRO A 659 10.73 -6.82 18.90
C PRO A 659 9.96 -7.89 18.13
N TRP A 660 9.29 -8.81 18.84
CA TRP A 660 8.52 -9.91 18.28
C TRP A 660 7.18 -10.05 18.99
N PHE A 661 6.24 -10.74 18.35
CA PHE A 661 5.00 -11.19 18.94
C PHE A 661 4.56 -12.53 18.33
N TYR A 662 3.73 -13.28 19.05
CA TYR A 662 3.01 -14.42 18.50
C TYR A 662 1.60 -14.00 18.12
N GLY A 663 1.19 -14.24 16.88
CA GLY A 663 -0.12 -13.81 16.42
C GLY A 663 -0.38 -14.11 14.95
N LYS A 664 -1.51 -13.59 14.48
CA LYS A 664 -1.96 -13.70 13.09
C LYS A 664 -1.09 -12.83 12.18
N GLY A 665 -0.70 -13.36 11.02
CA GLY A 665 0.00 -12.58 10.00
C GLY A 665 -0.90 -11.57 9.26
N GLU A 666 -0.31 -10.80 8.36
CA GLU A 666 -1.01 -9.86 7.48
C GLU A 666 -0.85 -10.24 6.00
N ASN A 667 -1.79 -9.79 5.15
CA ASN A 667 -1.75 -9.99 3.70
C ASN A 667 -1.55 -11.48 3.33
N GLY A 668 -0.44 -11.82 2.64
CA GLY A 668 -0.12 -13.20 2.27
C GLY A 668 0.02 -14.16 3.46
N ALA A 669 0.25 -13.64 4.68
CA ALA A 669 0.32 -14.42 5.91
C ALA A 669 -0.99 -14.35 6.73
N ALA A 670 -2.07 -13.76 6.21
CA ALA A 670 -3.31 -13.51 6.95
C ALA A 670 -4.03 -14.78 7.40
N ASN A 671 -3.74 -15.96 6.83
CA ASN A 671 -4.37 -17.22 7.24
C ASN A 671 -3.50 -18.04 8.19
N ASP A 672 -2.34 -17.50 8.60
CA ASP A 672 -1.37 -18.18 9.44
C ASP A 672 -1.21 -17.49 10.79
N VAL A 673 -0.82 -18.28 11.78
CA VAL A 673 -0.45 -17.82 13.12
C VAL A 673 0.97 -18.31 13.42
N GLY A 674 1.81 -17.43 13.96
CA GLY A 674 3.21 -17.75 14.23
C GLY A 674 3.95 -16.60 14.88
N PHE A 675 5.28 -16.67 14.86
CA PHE A 675 6.13 -15.64 15.45
C PHE A 675 6.49 -14.59 14.40
N ILE A 676 6.23 -13.31 14.70
CA ILE A 676 6.29 -12.20 13.74
C ILE A 676 7.07 -11.05 14.36
N GLN A 677 7.87 -10.36 13.57
CA GLN A 677 8.55 -9.15 14.01
C GLN A 677 7.55 -8.00 14.26
N ALA A 678 7.68 -7.35 15.42
CA ALA A 678 6.95 -6.14 15.80
C ALA A 678 7.78 -4.86 15.58
N SER A 679 9.07 -4.97 15.31
CA SER A 679 9.97 -3.84 15.07
C SER A 679 10.81 -4.04 13.80
N LYS A 680 11.24 -2.93 13.20
CA LYS A 680 12.30 -2.96 12.17
C LYS A 680 13.62 -3.27 12.87
N GLY A 681 14.39 -4.23 12.34
CA GLY A 681 15.63 -4.67 12.97
C GLY A 681 15.45 -5.76 14.01
N ALA A 682 14.24 -6.31 14.16
CA ALA A 682 13.97 -7.39 15.10
C ALA A 682 14.94 -8.56 14.93
N ARG A 683 15.50 -9.00 16.05
CA ARG A 683 16.49 -10.05 16.15
C ARG A 683 16.06 -11.05 17.22
N MET A 684 16.17 -12.33 16.87
CA MET A 684 15.87 -13.46 17.74
C MET A 684 17.05 -14.41 17.71
N ARG A 685 17.71 -14.63 18.86
CA ARG A 685 18.90 -15.51 18.96
C ARG A 685 18.72 -16.53 20.06
N TYR A 686 19.16 -17.75 19.82
CA TYR A 686 19.21 -18.78 20.86
C TYR A 686 20.65 -19.16 21.15
N THR A 687 21.02 -19.13 22.44
CA THR A 687 22.33 -19.60 22.92
C THR A 687 22.13 -20.96 23.58
N PRO A 688 22.55 -22.09 23.01
CA PRO A 688 22.32 -23.39 23.62
C PRO A 688 23.17 -23.60 24.89
N VAL A 689 22.74 -24.54 25.74
CA VAL A 689 23.52 -24.98 26.90
C VAL A 689 24.59 -25.98 26.45
N GLY A 690 25.84 -25.69 26.77
CA GLY A 690 27.01 -26.47 26.35
C GLY A 690 28.08 -25.57 25.74
N ASN A 691 29.28 -26.13 25.52
CA ASN A 691 30.45 -25.38 25.04
C ASN A 691 30.94 -25.82 23.66
N SER A 692 30.47 -26.97 23.16
CA SER A 692 30.90 -27.52 21.88
C SER A 692 29.75 -28.26 21.23
N PHE A 693 29.51 -27.96 19.97
CA PHE A 693 28.41 -28.53 19.18
C PHE A 693 28.96 -28.98 17.83
N GLY A 694 28.53 -30.16 17.37
CA GLY A 694 28.90 -30.75 16.09
C GLY A 694 28.13 -30.14 14.92
N ASP A 695 27.75 -31.00 13.98
CA ASP A 695 26.95 -30.64 12.82
C ASP A 695 25.58 -30.08 13.24
N MET A 696 24.98 -29.21 12.43
CA MET A 696 23.72 -28.55 12.79
C MET A 696 22.74 -28.53 11.63
N LYS A 697 21.46 -28.55 11.95
CA LYS A 697 20.38 -28.35 10.97
C LYS A 697 19.31 -27.43 11.53
N ILE A 698 18.84 -26.50 10.70
CA ILE A 698 17.68 -25.64 10.99
C ILE A 698 16.66 -25.88 9.89
N SER A 699 15.40 -26.12 10.27
CA SER A 699 14.26 -26.20 9.35
C SER A 699 13.14 -25.32 9.86
N PHE A 700 12.48 -24.55 8.98
CA PHE A 700 11.31 -23.75 9.34
C PHE A 700 10.48 -23.39 8.10
N THR A 701 9.26 -22.92 8.34
CA THR A 701 8.41 -22.34 7.30
C THR A 701 8.39 -20.82 7.46
N ALA A 702 8.83 -20.11 6.41
CA ALA A 702 8.66 -18.67 6.25
C ALA A 702 7.33 -18.38 5.55
N VAL A 703 6.54 -17.48 6.13
CA VAL A 703 5.29 -17.00 5.56
C VAL A 703 5.39 -15.46 5.43
N PRO A 704 6.03 -14.96 4.35
CA PRO A 704 6.11 -13.52 4.10
C PRO A 704 4.72 -12.92 3.82
N ALA A 705 4.49 -11.69 4.28
CA ALA A 705 3.24 -10.96 4.00
C ALA A 705 3.08 -10.63 2.50
N LYS A 706 4.18 -10.61 1.74
CA LYS A 706 4.17 -10.40 0.29
C LYS A 706 3.90 -11.71 -0.45
N THR A 707 2.91 -11.71 -1.35
CA THR A 707 2.47 -12.91 -2.09
C THR A 707 3.21 -13.13 -3.41
N ALA A 708 3.79 -12.08 -4.00
CA ALA A 708 4.38 -12.14 -5.34
C ALA A 708 5.83 -12.66 -5.37
N GLY A 709 6.43 -13.04 -4.24
CA GLY A 709 7.81 -13.57 -4.20
C GLY A 709 8.90 -12.54 -3.92
N GLN A 710 8.54 -11.26 -3.80
CA GLN A 710 9.46 -10.16 -3.48
C GLN A 710 9.87 -10.07 -2.01
N GLY A 711 9.15 -10.77 -1.12
CA GLY A 711 9.44 -10.91 0.32
C GLY A 711 9.26 -9.67 1.19
N PHE A 712 9.79 -8.52 0.77
CA PHE A 712 9.96 -7.32 1.60
C PHE A 712 9.31 -6.09 0.95
N SER A 713 9.15 -4.99 1.68
CA SER A 713 8.43 -3.80 1.19
C SER A 713 9.20 -2.97 0.17
N SER A 714 10.54 -2.96 0.22
CA SER A 714 11.37 -2.23 -0.75
C SER A 714 12.75 -2.86 -0.94
N ALA A 715 13.41 -2.57 -2.05
CA ALA A 715 14.79 -2.99 -2.33
C ALA A 715 15.86 -2.11 -1.62
N ARG A 716 15.50 -1.47 -0.50
CA ARG A 716 16.37 -0.59 0.28
C ARG A 716 17.06 -1.36 1.42
N SER A 717 17.92 -2.32 1.07
CA SER A 717 18.65 -3.18 2.03
C SER A 717 17.74 -3.92 3.03
N GLN A 718 16.55 -4.34 2.60
CA GLN A 718 15.63 -5.13 3.43
C GLN A 718 15.89 -6.62 3.21
N TYR A 719 16.23 -7.31 4.28
CA TYR A 719 16.60 -8.73 4.28
C TYR A 719 16.20 -9.43 5.57
N MET A 720 16.28 -10.76 5.53
CA MET A 720 16.28 -11.63 6.69
C MET A 720 17.54 -12.50 6.65
N ASP A 721 18.33 -12.44 7.71
CA ASP A 721 19.48 -13.31 7.91
C ASP A 721 19.14 -14.41 8.91
N ILE A 722 19.42 -15.67 8.54
CA ILE A 722 19.23 -16.87 9.36
C ILE A 722 20.61 -17.47 9.66
N GLY A 723 21.11 -17.18 10.86
CA GLY A 723 22.40 -17.63 11.37
C GLY A 723 22.36 -19.06 11.92
N ILE A 724 23.39 -19.84 11.59
CA ILE A 724 23.68 -21.20 12.04
C ILE A 724 25.15 -21.30 12.45
N LYS A 725 25.49 -22.19 13.39
CA LYS A 725 26.85 -22.30 13.95
C LYS A 725 27.36 -20.93 14.44
N MET A 726 26.51 -20.23 15.21
CA MET A 726 26.76 -18.87 15.68
C MET A 726 27.29 -18.82 17.12
N ASP A 727 28.34 -18.03 17.35
CA ASP A 727 28.63 -17.40 18.63
C ASP A 727 27.71 -16.19 18.76
N THR A 728 26.68 -16.30 19.59
CA THR A 728 25.66 -15.25 19.77
C THR A 728 26.17 -14.03 20.51
N LYS A 729 27.30 -14.12 21.23
CA LYS A 729 27.89 -13.02 22.00
C LYS A 729 28.75 -12.13 21.11
N LYS A 730 29.64 -12.73 20.32
CA LYS A 730 30.50 -11.98 19.38
C LYS A 730 29.88 -11.81 18.00
N ILE A 731 28.84 -12.56 17.68
CA ILE A 731 28.24 -12.64 16.34
C ILE A 731 29.30 -13.09 15.32
N ASN A 732 29.81 -14.30 15.56
CA ASN A 732 30.68 -15.02 14.63
C ASN A 732 29.96 -16.29 14.16
N GLY A 733 30.02 -16.62 12.87
CA GLY A 733 29.42 -17.84 12.34
C GLY A 733 28.99 -17.71 10.89
N TYR A 734 27.93 -18.42 10.49
CA TYR A 734 27.45 -18.45 9.12
C TYR A 734 25.96 -18.14 9.07
N ALA A 735 25.47 -17.63 7.94
CA ALA A 735 24.06 -17.34 7.77
C ALA A 735 23.59 -17.53 6.32
N LEU A 736 22.29 -17.78 6.16
CA LEU A 736 21.58 -17.52 4.91
C LEU A 736 21.01 -16.09 4.95
N ARG A 737 21.33 -15.27 3.96
CA ARG A 737 20.67 -13.99 3.70
C ARG A 737 19.60 -14.16 2.62
N ILE A 738 18.40 -13.71 2.91
CA ILE A 738 17.31 -13.56 1.95
C ILE A 738 17.05 -12.07 1.78
N ILE A 739 17.29 -11.50 0.60
CA ILE A 739 17.26 -10.05 0.38
C ILE A 739 16.43 -9.65 -0.84
N ARG A 740 15.64 -8.58 -0.70
CA ARG A 740 15.00 -7.95 -1.87
C ARG A 740 16.01 -7.07 -2.60
N THR A 741 16.15 -7.31 -3.90
CA THR A 741 17.02 -6.52 -4.79
C THR A 741 16.22 -5.78 -5.86
N THR A 742 16.91 -4.98 -6.67
CA THR A 742 16.32 -4.28 -7.83
C THR A 742 16.39 -5.11 -9.13
N LYS A 743 16.72 -6.40 -9.05
CA LYS A 743 16.82 -7.26 -10.25
C LYS A 743 15.44 -7.60 -10.82
N PHE A 744 14.52 -8.01 -9.95
CA PHE A 744 13.17 -8.45 -10.29
C PHE A 744 12.16 -7.93 -9.28
N SER A 745 10.92 -7.69 -9.72
CA SER A 745 9.85 -7.14 -8.87
C SER A 745 9.22 -8.16 -7.93
N ASP A 746 9.47 -9.44 -8.16
CA ASP A 746 8.71 -10.60 -7.70
C ASP A 746 9.63 -11.81 -7.40
N ALA A 747 10.88 -11.51 -7.06
CA ALA A 747 11.88 -12.46 -6.59
C ALA A 747 12.79 -11.82 -5.54
N VAL A 748 13.51 -12.67 -4.81
CA VAL A 748 14.55 -12.30 -3.85
C VAL A 748 15.84 -13.05 -4.16
N ASP A 749 16.95 -12.55 -3.63
CA ASP A 749 18.24 -13.23 -3.72
C ASP A 749 18.52 -13.99 -2.42
N PHE A 750 18.98 -15.23 -2.56
CA PHE A 750 19.50 -16.07 -1.48
C PHE A 750 21.04 -16.08 -1.56
N ILE A 751 21.71 -15.75 -0.45
CA ILE A 751 23.16 -15.61 -0.39
C ILE A 751 23.68 -16.23 0.91
N LEU A 752 24.72 -17.06 0.83
CA LEU A 752 25.43 -17.53 2.03
C LEU A 752 26.38 -16.45 2.52
N MET A 753 26.36 -16.20 3.82
CA MET A 753 27.13 -15.16 4.49
C MET A 753 28.01 -15.77 5.59
N LYS A 754 29.14 -15.13 5.85
CA LYS A 754 29.97 -15.32 7.04
C LYS A 754 29.87 -14.08 7.92
N TYR A 755 29.77 -14.30 9.22
CA TYR A 755 29.78 -13.26 10.24
C TYR A 755 31.13 -13.27 10.98
N GLU A 756 31.76 -12.11 11.07
CA GLU A 756 32.99 -11.86 11.82
C GLU A 756 32.84 -10.59 12.68
N ASN A 757 32.68 -10.78 13.99
CA ASN A 757 32.43 -9.73 14.99
C ASN A 757 31.26 -8.81 14.59
N GLY A 758 30.19 -9.40 14.06
CA GLY A 758 29.01 -8.67 13.58
C GLY A 758 29.13 -8.08 12.17
N VAL A 759 30.31 -8.14 11.53
CA VAL A 759 30.48 -7.77 10.11
C VAL A 759 30.09 -8.94 9.22
N VAL A 760 29.34 -8.67 8.16
CA VAL A 760 28.76 -9.69 7.28
C VAL A 760 29.46 -9.69 5.92
N ILE A 761 29.91 -10.86 5.47
CA ILE A 761 30.66 -11.03 4.21
C ILE A 761 30.00 -12.14 3.38
N PRO A 762 29.65 -11.91 2.10
CA PRO A 762 29.11 -12.97 1.24
C PRO A 762 30.18 -14.03 0.92
N ILE A 763 29.81 -15.31 1.00
CA ILE A 763 30.68 -16.45 0.70
C ILE A 763 30.15 -17.33 -0.44
N SER A 764 29.04 -16.94 -1.06
CA SER A 764 28.51 -17.56 -2.28
C SER A 764 28.06 -16.50 -3.29
N LYS A 765 27.85 -16.93 -4.54
CA LYS A 765 27.02 -16.17 -5.49
C LYS A 765 25.56 -16.18 -5.02
N SER A 766 24.80 -15.16 -5.41
CA SER A 766 23.36 -15.09 -5.16
C SER A 766 22.60 -16.06 -6.05
N VAL A 767 21.58 -16.74 -5.50
CA VAL A 767 20.54 -17.42 -6.28
C VAL A 767 19.27 -16.57 -6.24
N THR A 768 18.85 -16.07 -7.40
CA THR A 768 17.58 -15.36 -7.53
C THR A 768 16.43 -16.38 -7.55
N THR A 769 15.42 -16.18 -6.73
CA THR A 769 14.28 -17.11 -6.64
C THR A 769 12.95 -16.41 -6.40
N SER A 770 11.89 -16.96 -7.00
CA SER A 770 10.51 -16.56 -6.77
C SER A 770 9.81 -17.40 -5.69
N CYS A 771 10.53 -18.31 -5.02
CA CYS A 771 9.94 -19.27 -4.07
C CYS A 771 9.66 -18.70 -2.67
N TYR A 772 10.19 -17.51 -2.36
CA TYR A 772 9.98 -16.83 -1.07
C TYR A 772 8.60 -16.15 -1.02
N ARG A 773 7.58 -16.99 -0.93
CA ARG A 773 6.15 -16.70 -0.88
C ARG A 773 5.54 -17.34 0.38
N PRO A 774 4.28 -17.05 0.75
CA PRO A 774 3.60 -17.73 1.84
C PRO A 774 3.79 -19.26 1.77
N ASN A 775 4.24 -19.87 2.86
CA ASN A 775 4.62 -21.29 2.96
C ASN A 775 5.91 -21.68 2.20
N CYS A 776 6.94 -20.83 2.27
CA CYS A 776 8.29 -21.17 1.84
C CYS A 776 8.99 -21.99 2.93
N VAL A 777 9.23 -23.27 2.68
CA VAL A 777 9.98 -24.15 3.58
C VAL A 777 11.46 -23.99 3.30
N ILE A 778 12.24 -23.71 4.34
CA ILE A 778 13.68 -23.47 4.28
C ILE A 778 14.39 -24.45 5.20
N THR A 779 15.46 -25.06 4.70
CA THR A 779 16.37 -25.92 5.46
C THR A 779 17.80 -25.44 5.27
N ILE A 780 18.53 -25.30 6.38
CA ILE A 780 19.95 -24.93 6.43
C ILE A 780 20.67 -26.06 7.18
N GLU A 781 21.63 -26.72 6.53
CA GLU A 781 22.41 -27.79 7.15
C GLU A 781 23.90 -27.48 7.07
N VAL A 782 24.60 -27.66 8.19
CA VAL A 782 26.06 -27.70 8.25
C VAL A 782 26.46 -29.14 8.53
N LYS A 783 27.20 -29.71 7.59
CA LYS A 783 27.77 -31.05 7.70
C LYS A 783 29.27 -31.01 7.42
N ASN A 784 30.09 -31.33 8.41
CA ASN A 784 31.55 -31.22 8.35
C ASN A 784 32.00 -29.79 7.94
N LYS A 785 32.64 -29.66 6.77
CA LYS A 785 33.17 -28.41 6.22
C LYS A 785 32.23 -27.74 5.19
N LYS A 786 30.96 -28.14 5.14
CA LYS A 786 30.01 -27.69 4.11
C LYS A 786 28.73 -27.18 4.74
N ILE A 787 28.27 -26.02 4.26
CA ILE A 787 26.91 -25.52 4.51
C ILE A 787 26.08 -25.73 3.23
N SER A 788 24.84 -26.18 3.39
CA SER A 788 23.87 -26.38 2.31
C SER A 788 22.52 -25.78 2.68
N ILE A 789 21.85 -25.22 1.67
CA ILE A 789 20.54 -24.59 1.76
C ILE A 789 19.60 -25.26 0.77
N GLN A 790 18.41 -25.61 1.24
CA GLN A 790 17.29 -25.98 0.39
C GLN A 790 16.10 -25.09 0.73
N ALA A 791 15.47 -24.51 -0.30
CA ALA A 791 14.22 -23.78 -0.13
C ALA A 791 13.25 -24.03 -1.28
N LYS A 792 11.97 -24.16 -0.93
CA LYS A 792 10.88 -24.28 -1.91
C LYS A 792 9.59 -23.74 -1.32
N ASN A 793 8.71 -23.24 -2.18
CA ASN A 793 7.32 -23.02 -1.78
C ASN A 793 6.57 -24.36 -1.79
N THR A 794 5.66 -24.56 -0.83
CA THR A 794 4.83 -25.78 -0.79
C THR A 794 3.53 -25.64 -1.56
N LEU A 795 3.14 -24.42 -1.92
CA LEU A 795 2.00 -24.14 -2.78
C LEU A 795 2.49 -23.90 -4.20
N ASP A 796 1.71 -24.34 -5.18
CA ASP A 796 1.97 -24.01 -6.57
C ASP A 796 1.75 -22.51 -6.79
N TYR A 797 2.60 -21.93 -7.63
CA TYR A 797 2.48 -20.55 -8.07
C TYR A 797 2.93 -20.45 -9.52
N PHE A 798 2.36 -19.49 -10.25
CA PHE A 798 2.66 -19.30 -11.66
C PHE A 798 4.08 -18.80 -11.85
N ALA A 799 4.97 -19.71 -12.23
CA ALA A 799 6.37 -19.41 -12.47
C ALA A 799 6.76 -19.45 -13.98
N GLU A 800 5.78 -19.64 -14.87
CA GLU A 800 6.02 -19.94 -16.30
C GLU A 800 6.54 -18.75 -17.12
N ASN A 801 6.25 -17.51 -16.68
CA ASN A 801 6.72 -16.30 -17.36
C ASN A 801 8.01 -15.73 -16.73
N TYR A 802 8.58 -16.41 -15.74
CA TYR A 802 9.82 -15.94 -15.14
C TYR A 802 11.01 -16.19 -16.08
N PRO A 803 11.97 -15.26 -16.14
CA PRO A 803 13.25 -15.51 -16.78
C PRO A 803 13.91 -16.77 -16.22
N ALA A 804 14.68 -17.47 -17.06
CA ALA A 804 15.32 -18.73 -16.68
C ALA A 804 16.27 -18.58 -15.48
N GLU A 805 16.81 -17.38 -15.23
CA GLU A 805 17.64 -17.09 -14.06
C GLU A 805 16.87 -17.02 -12.72
N VAL A 806 15.53 -16.96 -12.73
CA VAL A 806 14.72 -16.93 -11.51
C VAL A 806 14.25 -18.34 -11.15
N MET A 807 14.92 -18.93 -10.16
CA MET A 807 14.74 -20.33 -9.80
C MET A 807 13.45 -20.56 -9.00
N LYS A 808 12.72 -21.67 -9.27
CA LYS A 808 11.54 -22.07 -8.47
C LYS A 808 11.90 -22.69 -7.12
N THR A 809 13.11 -23.22 -7.01
CA THR A 809 13.67 -23.83 -5.81
C THR A 809 15.10 -23.36 -5.64
N VAL A 810 15.56 -23.26 -4.40
CA VAL A 810 16.94 -22.90 -4.09
C VAL A 810 17.68 -24.14 -3.65
N ASN A 811 18.83 -24.37 -4.28
CA ASN A 811 19.86 -25.28 -3.81
C ASN A 811 21.16 -24.47 -3.80
N LEU A 812 21.72 -24.20 -2.63
CA LEU A 812 22.90 -23.36 -2.47
C LEU A 812 23.87 -24.01 -1.50
N GLU A 813 25.16 -23.99 -1.81
CA GLU A 813 26.18 -24.65 -0.99
C GLU A 813 27.48 -23.83 -0.98
N ALA A 814 28.24 -23.92 0.11
CA ALA A 814 29.58 -23.37 0.21
C ALA A 814 30.46 -24.22 1.14
N GLU A 815 31.77 -24.17 0.91
CA GLU A 815 32.73 -24.64 1.90
C GLU A 815 32.90 -23.61 3.01
N ILE A 816 33.03 -24.09 4.24
CA ILE A 816 33.18 -23.27 5.44
C ILE A 816 34.33 -23.79 6.29
N ILE A 817 34.88 -22.91 7.14
CA ILE A 817 35.79 -23.32 8.21
C ILE A 817 34.95 -23.87 9.36
N PRO A 818 35.10 -25.14 9.76
CA PRO A 818 34.36 -25.72 10.87
C PRO A 818 34.59 -24.94 12.17
N ASN A 819 33.55 -24.85 13.00
CA ASN A 819 33.63 -24.29 14.34
C ASN A 819 32.77 -25.11 15.30
N THR A 820 32.93 -24.87 16.60
CA THR A 820 32.22 -25.59 17.66
C THR A 820 30.98 -24.84 18.17
N PHE A 821 30.60 -23.74 17.53
CA PHE A 821 29.47 -22.92 17.97
C PHE A 821 28.15 -23.63 17.75
N GLY A 822 27.19 -23.42 18.66
CA GLY A 822 25.86 -24.04 18.60
C GLY A 822 24.71 -23.04 18.46
N GLY A 823 24.97 -21.74 18.53
CA GLY A 823 23.93 -20.73 18.51
C GLY A 823 23.27 -20.56 17.15
N ILE A 824 22.10 -19.94 17.18
CA ILE A 824 21.34 -19.55 15.99
C ILE A 824 20.87 -18.11 16.09
N SER A 825 20.55 -17.48 14.96
CA SER A 825 20.06 -16.10 14.90
C SER A 825 19.06 -15.91 13.77
N PHE A 826 18.04 -15.10 13.99
CA PHE A 826 17.21 -14.49 12.95
C PHE A 826 17.36 -12.98 13.09
N GLN A 827 17.72 -12.28 12.01
CA GLN A 827 17.83 -10.82 11.98
C GLN A 827 17.01 -10.29 10.80
N HIS A 828 15.96 -9.51 11.08
CA HIS A 828 15.05 -9.00 10.05
C HIS A 828 15.16 -7.47 9.94
N THR A 829 15.51 -6.95 8.76
CA THR A 829 15.67 -5.49 8.53
C THR A 829 14.52 -4.87 7.74
N GLY A 830 13.59 -5.68 7.23
CA GLY A 830 12.38 -5.20 6.56
C GLY A 830 11.42 -4.45 7.48
N THR A 831 10.53 -3.66 6.88
CA THR A 831 9.43 -2.96 7.59
C THR A 831 8.43 -3.96 8.16
N ILE A 832 7.70 -3.56 9.21
CA ILE A 832 6.58 -4.33 9.76
C ILE A 832 5.35 -4.38 8.82
N GLY A 833 4.30 -5.09 9.23
CA GLY A 833 3.06 -5.22 8.48
C GLY A 833 3.25 -5.89 7.12
N SER A 834 2.99 -5.17 6.02
CA SER A 834 3.12 -5.73 4.67
C SER A 834 4.55 -6.12 4.23
N GLY A 835 5.58 -5.79 5.01
CA GLY A 835 6.97 -6.26 4.81
C GLY A 835 7.42 -7.33 5.81
N ALA A 836 6.50 -7.82 6.64
CA ALA A 836 6.79 -8.76 7.69
C ALA A 836 6.93 -10.21 7.17
N THR A 837 7.54 -11.07 7.98
CA THR A 837 7.66 -12.51 7.71
C THR A 837 7.28 -13.26 8.98
N LEU A 838 6.20 -14.04 8.91
CA LEU A 838 5.80 -14.94 9.97
C LEU A 838 6.65 -16.22 9.90
N ILE A 839 7.17 -16.65 11.05
CA ILE A 839 7.96 -17.87 11.20
C ILE A 839 7.11 -18.90 11.94
N LYS A 840 7.01 -20.12 11.38
CA LYS A 840 6.38 -21.28 12.03
C LYS A 840 7.21 -22.54 11.80
N ASP A 841 6.89 -23.61 12.54
CA ASP A 841 7.50 -24.93 12.42
C ASP A 841 9.04 -24.94 12.57
N LEU A 842 9.60 -24.03 13.40
CA LEU A 842 11.04 -23.97 13.61
C LEU A 842 11.53 -25.22 14.35
N GLN A 843 12.54 -25.88 13.78
CA GLN A 843 13.24 -27.00 14.37
C GLN A 843 14.75 -26.78 14.24
N ILE A 844 15.47 -27.02 15.33
CA ILE A 844 16.93 -26.91 15.40
C ILE A 844 17.48 -28.23 15.89
N GLU A 845 18.46 -28.79 15.17
CA GLU A 845 19.09 -30.06 15.51
C GLU A 845 20.60 -29.84 15.68
N TRP A 846 21.17 -30.40 16.75
CA TRP A 846 22.61 -30.53 16.97
C TRP A 846 22.99 -32.00 16.83
N LYS A 847 23.73 -32.34 15.78
CA LYS A 847 24.26 -33.69 15.58
C LYS A 847 25.58 -33.84 16.38
N PRO A 848 25.80 -34.99 17.03
CA PRO A 848 26.99 -35.23 17.86
C PRO A 848 28.31 -34.98 17.14
#